data_AF-A0A2V8NAM2-F1
#
_entry.id   AF-A0A2V8NAM2-F1
#
_cell.length_a   1.000
_cell.length_b   1.000
_cell.length_c   1.000
_cell.angle_alpha   90.00
_cell.angle_beta   90.00
_cell.angle_gamma   90.00
#
_symmetry.space_group_name_H-M   'P 1'
#
loop_
_entity.id
_entity.type
_entity.pdbx_description
1 polymer ?
#
loop_
_entity_poly.entity_id
_entity_poly.type
_entity_poly.pdbx_seq_one_letter_code
_entity_poly.pdbx_strand_id
1 'polypeptide(L)'
;MLLVMFSLLLLSVIGLGMMYSTNMESAINANYRDKQVALYASLGGLQEARDRIQPATHNIAAPDAPPSLTAPKVIYILADSSVVPWNTSNKYFDTELCQERVLSLTGTAGVPCTTMVPSSNTSWRTWVFDDDSLSAPWNLVHPIDVKWTRITMKANNAGPVPVNGDPANSMQVCWDGTHQVTLPAGYGATCGPNGSVASLTFLTQGTGYTPVPAITFSAPPAGGIQATADPQFQMVPNDQVANVTMTTGGTSYTSTPAVVFTGGGGAGAAATAVVSQYGSPVQTLSLSSAGTKCYAATPTVAFTGGGGTGASATAVLESTVSCVAGLTVSGSCDHSLGANSTVTIGLSGGGGSGFSGTATVGSNGKSMNPNPQSVTIINPGTGYTSNPTAISGACYGVSHSVTIIPVLGKHLQSLTLTSGGTGYTVVPAVTISAGLGSGATAPAAVAGLGTIDPNPGQVIAVNMTSSGSGYTSAPTVSFAGGSGSGAAAVAHLGVTRNLIGLTLAAPGYGGAGYLSDPTVTITDATGTGATARARIGRGPNYGKVHLITSLAETRSGARSMTQMEVSGPVLGFHITAALTLDGPNPIIDTLPNSSNFIVSGNDNNSCSDPYAEPPHPAIGSFDDPNASPPTHSTQTILDQIPAGRTMNYPGEGGSPAVRNVWEGLGETMRSPSGLKAYIDSAEGQAALYGLRYPPAANSIGDFTDATINMGTGDANRVVYVDGNLTLSGNTDGWGILVVTGTLRMTGNLKWHGLVLAIGDGNVDIGGGGNGQVVGAMFVAKIWDNHVTNRTLLPALAAPSASWNGGGNNGILYDHCLADTLLSNVPFNPPPGVNPLKVLSFRMLPY
;
A
#
# COMPACT_ATOMS: atom_id res chain seq x y z
N MET A 1 66.28 -70.65 63.81
CA MET A 1 64.92 -70.17 64.12
C MET A 1 64.69 -68.71 63.72
N LEU A 2 65.56 -67.77 64.12
CA LEU A 2 65.43 -66.34 63.80
C LEU A 2 65.34 -66.06 62.28
N LEU A 3 66.20 -66.71 61.49
CA LEU A 3 66.24 -66.58 60.02
C LEU A 3 64.91 -67.03 59.38
N VAL A 4 64.32 -68.11 59.86
CA VAL A 4 63.01 -68.62 59.41
C VAL A 4 61.87 -67.65 59.79
N MET A 5 61.91 -67.07 60.98
CA MET A 5 60.94 -66.05 61.41
C MET A 5 61.03 -64.78 60.55
N PHE A 6 62.24 -64.29 60.25
CA PHE A 6 62.44 -63.15 59.35
C PHE A 6 62.00 -63.47 57.91
N SER A 7 62.28 -64.66 57.39
CA SER A 7 61.81 -65.09 56.06
C SER A 7 60.28 -65.17 55.98
N LEU A 8 59.62 -65.69 57.02
CA LEU A 8 58.15 -65.76 57.09
C LEU A 8 57.53 -64.36 57.22
N LEU A 9 58.14 -63.46 57.99
CA LEU A 9 57.70 -62.07 58.09
C LEU A 9 57.80 -61.37 56.72
N LEU A 10 58.90 -61.57 56.00
CA LEU A 10 59.15 -60.96 54.70
C LEU A 10 58.19 -61.49 53.62
N LEU A 11 57.92 -62.80 53.61
CA LEU A 11 56.87 -63.41 52.76
C LEU A 11 55.48 -62.87 53.09
N SER A 12 55.16 -62.64 54.36
CA SER A 12 53.87 -62.09 54.78
C SER A 12 53.71 -60.64 54.32
N VAL A 13 54.77 -59.83 54.41
CA VAL A 13 54.78 -58.44 53.91
C VAL A 13 54.64 -58.39 52.39
N ILE A 14 55.31 -59.28 51.66
CA ILE A 14 55.16 -59.40 50.20
C ILE A 14 53.71 -59.83 49.86
N GLY A 15 53.14 -60.80 50.57
CA GLY A 15 51.75 -61.23 50.39
C GLY A 15 50.73 -60.11 50.64
N LEU A 16 50.90 -59.33 51.71
CA LEU A 16 50.09 -58.13 51.98
C LEU A 16 50.26 -57.07 50.89
N GLY A 17 51.51 -56.82 50.46
CA GLY A 17 51.80 -55.87 49.38
C GLY A 17 51.11 -56.22 48.06
N MET A 18 51.13 -57.50 47.67
CA MET A 18 50.41 -57.97 46.49
C MET A 18 48.89 -57.85 46.65
N MET A 19 48.33 -58.18 47.82
CA MET A 19 46.89 -58.06 48.07
C MET A 19 46.40 -56.60 48.02
N TYR A 20 47.15 -55.66 48.60
CA TYR A 20 46.84 -54.22 48.49
C TYR A 20 46.93 -53.74 47.03
N SER A 21 47.95 -54.17 46.29
CA SER A 21 48.09 -53.85 44.86
C SER A 21 46.89 -54.34 44.05
N THR A 22 46.46 -55.58 44.24
CA THR A 22 45.30 -56.16 43.51
C THR A 22 43.99 -55.46 43.85
N ASN A 23 43.80 -55.09 45.12
CA ASN A 23 42.61 -54.34 45.56
C ASN A 23 42.61 -52.91 44.97
N MET A 24 43.76 -52.23 44.94
CA MET A 24 43.89 -50.92 44.30
C MET A 24 43.59 -50.99 42.81
N GLU A 25 44.14 -51.97 42.09
CA GLU A 25 43.88 -52.16 40.66
C GLU A 25 42.40 -52.45 40.38
N SER A 26 41.77 -53.27 41.20
CA SER A 26 40.32 -53.57 41.11
C SER A 26 39.47 -52.32 41.34
N ALA A 27 39.81 -51.50 42.34
CA ALA A 27 39.11 -50.25 42.64
C ALA A 27 39.30 -49.19 41.55
N ILE A 28 40.52 -49.04 41.01
CA ILE A 28 40.81 -48.16 39.88
C ILE A 28 39.99 -48.57 38.67
N ASN A 29 39.97 -49.88 38.34
CA ASN A 29 39.19 -50.40 37.24
C ASN A 29 37.68 -50.19 37.42
N ALA A 30 37.15 -50.37 38.63
CA ALA A 30 35.75 -50.09 38.93
C ALA A 30 35.42 -48.61 38.73
N ASN A 31 36.23 -47.70 39.29
CA ASN A 31 36.06 -46.26 39.14
C ASN A 31 36.17 -45.81 37.68
N TYR A 32 37.09 -46.39 36.91
CA TYR A 32 37.24 -46.11 35.49
C TYR A 32 35.99 -46.52 34.71
N ARG A 33 35.48 -47.73 34.92
CA ARG A 33 34.25 -48.19 34.25
C ARG A 33 33.04 -47.35 34.64
N ASP A 34 32.92 -47.00 35.91
CA ASP A 34 31.82 -46.17 36.41
C ASP A 34 31.86 -44.75 35.80
N LYS A 35 33.05 -44.16 35.69
CA LYS A 35 33.24 -42.89 34.99
C LYS A 35 32.89 -42.99 33.50
N GLN A 36 33.24 -44.09 32.83
CA GLN A 36 32.85 -44.33 31.44
C GLN A 36 31.33 -44.45 31.29
N VAL A 37 30.64 -45.13 32.21
CA VAL A 37 29.16 -45.22 32.21
C VAL A 37 28.54 -43.82 32.34
N ALA A 38 29.02 -43.00 33.28
CA ALA A 38 28.57 -41.62 33.41
C ALA A 38 28.82 -40.81 32.14
N LEU A 39 29.97 -40.97 31.49
CA LEU A 39 30.27 -40.28 30.23
C LEU A 39 29.35 -40.70 29.09
N TYR A 40 29.12 -42.01 28.91
CA TYR A 40 28.20 -42.49 27.87
C TYR A 40 26.75 -42.11 28.16
N ALA A 41 26.34 -42.08 29.43
CA ALA A 41 25.03 -41.56 29.81
C ALA A 41 24.88 -40.08 29.46
N SER A 42 25.87 -39.23 29.80
CA SER A 42 25.80 -37.79 29.46
C SER A 42 25.77 -37.57 27.93
N LEU A 43 26.57 -38.34 27.18
CA LEU A 43 26.52 -38.39 25.71
C LEU A 43 25.14 -38.81 25.18
N GLY A 44 24.53 -39.83 25.79
CA GLY A 44 23.18 -40.29 25.47
C GLY A 44 22.15 -39.16 25.61
N GLY A 45 22.20 -38.43 26.73
CA GLY A 45 21.32 -37.27 26.96
C GLY A 45 21.49 -36.15 25.93
N LEU A 46 22.71 -35.94 25.41
CA LEU A 46 22.92 -34.99 24.31
C LEU A 46 22.26 -35.46 23.00
N GLN A 47 22.44 -36.74 22.64
CA GLN A 47 21.85 -37.30 21.42
C GLN A 47 20.32 -37.29 21.48
N GLU A 48 19.77 -37.65 22.64
CA GLU A 48 18.34 -37.62 22.89
C GLU A 48 17.77 -36.20 22.74
N ALA A 49 18.40 -35.20 23.39
CA ALA A 49 17.98 -33.82 23.25
C ALA A 49 18.02 -33.34 21.80
N ARG A 50 19.05 -33.72 21.03
CA ARG A 50 19.18 -33.39 19.60
C ARG A 50 18.02 -33.91 18.77
N ASP A 51 17.63 -35.14 19.02
CA ASP A 51 16.56 -35.84 18.32
C ASP A 51 15.20 -35.20 18.66
N ARG A 52 14.97 -34.90 19.94
CA ARG A 52 13.72 -34.26 20.40
C ARG A 52 13.49 -32.86 19.86
N ILE A 53 14.54 -32.13 19.47
CA ILE A 53 14.44 -30.77 18.89
C ILE A 53 14.60 -30.75 17.37
N GLN A 54 14.51 -31.90 16.70
CA GLN A 54 14.64 -32.00 15.24
C GLN A 54 13.63 -31.08 14.51
N PRO A 55 14.03 -30.31 13.48
CA PRO A 55 13.16 -29.28 12.91
C PRO A 55 11.83 -29.76 12.34
N ALA A 56 11.78 -30.95 11.71
CA ALA A 56 10.57 -31.47 11.08
C ALA A 56 9.63 -32.26 12.01
N THR A 57 10.17 -32.90 13.06
CA THR A 57 9.46 -33.91 13.87
C THR A 57 9.67 -33.73 15.38
N HIS A 58 10.05 -32.52 15.81
CA HIS A 58 10.35 -32.26 17.22
C HIS A 58 9.19 -32.67 18.15
N ASN A 59 9.53 -33.25 19.30
CA ASN A 59 8.63 -33.31 20.45
C ASN A 59 8.78 -32.04 21.31
N ILE A 60 10.00 -31.50 21.39
CA ILE A 60 10.32 -30.28 22.13
C ILE A 60 10.60 -29.16 21.13
N ALA A 61 9.82 -28.08 21.19
CA ALA A 61 10.12 -26.89 20.39
C ALA A 61 11.46 -26.29 20.83
N ALA A 62 12.44 -26.25 19.92
CA ALA A 62 13.76 -25.68 20.21
C ALA A 62 13.66 -24.19 20.58
N PRO A 63 14.57 -23.65 21.42
CA PRO A 63 14.65 -22.21 21.64
C PRO A 63 14.83 -21.46 20.31
N ASP A 64 14.08 -20.37 20.15
CA ASP A 64 14.02 -19.51 18.96
C ASP A 64 14.74 -18.16 19.17
N ALA A 65 15.31 -17.93 20.35
CA ALA A 65 16.06 -16.74 20.72
C ALA A 65 17.04 -17.07 21.88
N PRO A 66 18.07 -16.24 22.11
CA PRO A 66 18.96 -16.37 23.27
C PRO A 66 18.21 -16.37 24.62
N PRO A 67 18.79 -16.98 25.67
CA PRO A 67 18.22 -16.98 27.02
C PRO A 67 17.77 -15.58 27.47
N SER A 68 16.53 -15.46 27.97
CA SER A 68 15.93 -14.20 28.43
C SER A 68 15.29 -14.35 29.79
N LEU A 69 15.33 -13.30 30.61
CA LEU A 69 14.66 -13.25 31.91
C LEU A 69 13.12 -13.17 31.81
N THR A 70 12.59 -12.80 30.64
CA THR A 70 11.17 -12.50 30.43
C THR A 70 10.44 -13.54 29.58
N ALA A 71 11.16 -14.53 29.03
CA ALA A 71 10.57 -15.54 28.16
C ALA A 71 11.27 -16.91 28.33
N PRO A 72 10.54 -18.04 28.20
CA PRO A 72 11.06 -19.36 28.50
C PRO A 72 11.99 -19.89 27.39
N LYS A 73 13.23 -19.38 27.35
CA LYS A 73 14.23 -19.66 26.31
C LYS A 73 15.34 -20.62 26.76
N VAL A 74 15.26 -21.12 27.99
CA VAL A 74 16.09 -22.24 28.49
C VAL A 74 15.19 -23.45 28.73
N ILE A 75 15.53 -24.58 28.11
CA ILE A 75 14.74 -25.83 28.24
C ILE A 75 15.58 -26.86 28.97
N TYR A 76 14.98 -27.57 29.93
CA TYR A 76 15.60 -28.74 30.56
C TYR A 76 14.80 -30.02 30.26
N ILE A 77 15.50 -31.08 29.87
CA ILE A 77 15.00 -32.45 29.97
C ILE A 77 15.50 -32.97 31.31
N LEU A 78 14.60 -33.40 32.17
CA LEU A 78 14.90 -33.84 33.54
C LEU A 78 14.62 -35.33 33.65
N ALA A 79 15.49 -36.06 34.34
CA ALA A 79 15.28 -37.49 34.57
C ALA A 79 13.97 -37.75 35.33
N ASP A 80 13.71 -36.97 36.38
CA ASP A 80 12.51 -37.05 37.21
C ASP A 80 12.31 -35.75 38.02
N SER A 81 11.24 -35.70 38.82
CA SER A 81 10.86 -34.55 39.65
C SER A 81 11.83 -34.17 40.77
N SER A 82 12.79 -35.03 41.13
CA SER A 82 13.81 -34.75 42.16
C SER A 82 14.99 -33.92 41.65
N VAL A 83 15.16 -33.86 40.33
CA VAL A 83 16.24 -33.11 39.67
C VAL A 83 15.79 -31.67 39.44
N VAL A 84 16.43 -30.70 40.12
CA VAL A 84 16.05 -29.28 40.06
C VAL A 84 17.29 -28.43 39.75
N PRO A 85 17.70 -28.33 38.46
CA PRO A 85 18.99 -27.72 38.08
C PRO A 85 19.09 -26.21 38.37
N TRP A 86 17.96 -25.53 38.57
CA TRP A 86 17.89 -24.10 38.88
C TRP A 86 17.79 -23.79 40.38
N ASN A 87 18.04 -24.77 41.26
CA ASN A 87 18.09 -24.57 42.70
C ASN A 87 19.52 -24.79 43.19
N THR A 88 20.18 -23.74 43.69
CA THR A 88 21.58 -23.78 44.16
C THR A 88 21.84 -24.74 45.32
N SER A 89 20.79 -25.15 46.04
CA SER A 89 20.88 -26.15 47.11
C SER A 89 20.65 -27.59 46.63
N ASN A 90 20.21 -27.79 45.38
CA ASN A 90 19.99 -29.12 44.82
C ASN A 90 21.34 -29.74 44.41
N LYS A 91 21.51 -31.03 44.67
CA LYS A 91 22.73 -31.80 44.33
C LYS A 91 23.07 -31.78 42.83
N TYR A 92 22.07 -31.54 41.98
CA TYR A 92 22.14 -31.51 40.52
C TYR A 92 22.04 -30.07 39.96
N PHE A 93 22.37 -29.05 40.75
CA PHE A 93 22.44 -27.67 40.28
C PHE A 93 23.28 -27.53 39.00
N ASP A 94 22.82 -26.70 38.07
CA ASP A 94 23.52 -26.40 36.83
C ASP A 94 24.67 -25.41 37.08
N THR A 95 25.87 -25.98 37.21
CA THR A 95 27.10 -25.24 37.49
C THR A 95 27.66 -24.48 36.28
N GLU A 96 27.08 -24.63 35.09
CA GLU A 96 27.59 -24.00 33.87
C GLU A 96 26.93 -22.65 33.55
N LEU A 97 25.82 -22.31 34.21
CA LEU A 97 25.04 -21.11 33.91
C LEU A 97 25.88 -19.82 33.87
N CYS A 98 26.80 -19.65 34.83
CA CYS A 98 27.69 -18.50 34.90
C CYS A 98 28.78 -18.52 33.81
N GLN A 99 29.36 -19.69 33.54
CA GLN A 99 30.48 -19.86 32.60
C GLN A 99 30.02 -19.66 31.14
N GLU A 100 28.81 -20.09 30.83
CA GLU A 100 28.18 -19.92 29.52
C GLU A 100 27.38 -18.63 29.39
N ARG A 101 27.46 -17.76 30.40
CA ARG A 101 26.77 -16.46 30.45
C ARG A 101 25.26 -16.53 30.19
N VAL A 102 24.65 -17.63 30.61
CA VAL A 102 23.20 -17.86 30.48
C VAL A 102 22.47 -16.84 31.34
N LEU A 103 21.45 -16.18 30.77
CA LEU A 103 20.69 -15.10 31.42
C LEU A 103 21.57 -13.91 31.87
N SER A 104 22.63 -13.64 31.13
CA SER A 104 23.62 -12.58 31.43
C SER A 104 24.35 -12.75 32.76
N LEU A 105 24.34 -13.96 33.32
CA LEU A 105 25.21 -14.31 34.44
C LEU A 105 26.68 -14.24 33.98
N THR A 106 27.60 -14.00 34.90
CA THR A 106 29.03 -13.94 34.60
C THR A 106 29.79 -14.87 35.53
N GLY A 107 30.79 -15.55 34.97
CA GLY A 107 31.63 -16.49 35.69
C GLY A 107 33.01 -16.60 35.05
N THR A 108 33.92 -17.22 35.79
CA THR A 108 35.25 -17.57 35.29
C THR A 108 35.20 -18.99 34.73
N ALA A 109 35.77 -19.22 33.55
CA ALA A 109 35.83 -20.56 32.96
C ALA A 109 36.52 -21.55 33.91
N GLY A 110 35.93 -22.73 34.10
CA GLY A 110 36.38 -23.75 35.04
C GLY A 110 35.98 -23.50 36.50
N VAL A 111 35.24 -22.43 36.81
CA VAL A 111 34.72 -22.17 38.16
C VAL A 111 33.22 -22.46 38.19
N PRO A 112 32.76 -23.43 39.01
CA PRO A 112 31.34 -23.75 39.13
C PRO A 112 30.50 -22.52 39.49
N CYS A 113 29.39 -22.34 38.78
CA CYS A 113 28.39 -21.34 39.13
C CYS A 113 27.82 -21.65 40.52
N THR A 114 27.67 -20.63 41.34
CA THR A 114 27.08 -20.72 42.69
C THR A 114 25.90 -19.77 42.87
N THR A 115 25.59 -19.00 41.83
CA THR A 115 24.52 -18.00 41.81
C THR A 115 23.45 -18.41 40.83
N MET A 116 22.23 -17.92 41.05
CA MET A 116 21.10 -18.15 40.18
C MET A 116 20.33 -16.84 40.03
N VAL A 117 19.62 -16.66 38.92
CA VAL A 117 18.54 -15.67 38.86
C VAL A 117 17.54 -15.88 40.00
N PRO A 118 16.92 -14.80 40.54
CA PRO A 118 16.05 -14.91 41.71
C PRO A 118 15.04 -16.05 41.57
N SER A 119 14.93 -16.91 42.58
CA SER A 119 14.10 -18.12 42.55
C SER A 119 12.61 -17.84 42.29
N SER A 120 12.15 -16.62 42.59
CA SER A 120 10.81 -16.14 42.28
C SER A 120 10.55 -15.93 40.79
N ASN A 121 11.59 -15.78 39.96
CA ASN A 121 11.46 -15.69 38.52
C ASN A 121 11.52 -17.09 37.88
N THR A 122 10.38 -17.55 37.37
CA THR A 122 10.26 -18.81 36.62
C THR A 122 10.06 -18.62 35.13
N SER A 123 9.90 -17.37 34.65
CA SER A 123 9.53 -17.06 33.26
C SER A 123 10.60 -17.39 32.23
N TRP A 124 11.85 -17.56 32.65
CA TRP A 124 13.00 -17.76 31.76
C TRP A 124 13.21 -19.23 31.31
N ARG A 125 12.50 -20.19 31.92
CA ARG A 125 12.69 -21.63 31.67
C ARG A 125 11.41 -22.41 31.41
N THR A 126 11.58 -23.57 30.78
CA THR A 126 10.61 -24.66 30.77
C THR A 126 11.33 -25.99 30.96
N TRP A 127 10.60 -27.07 31.26
CA TRP A 127 11.16 -28.41 31.39
C TRP A 127 10.19 -29.50 30.96
N VAL A 128 10.74 -30.67 30.63
CA VAL A 128 10.00 -31.92 30.42
C VAL A 128 10.64 -33.03 31.27
N PHE A 129 9.85 -33.99 31.68
CA PHE A 129 10.36 -35.16 32.40
C PHE A 129 10.52 -36.34 31.44
N ASP A 130 11.66 -37.01 31.54
CA ASP A 130 12.00 -38.16 30.72
C ASP A 130 11.25 -39.43 31.18
N ASP A 131 10.92 -39.51 32.47
CA ASP A 131 10.09 -40.58 33.05
C ASP A 131 8.59 -40.47 32.72
N ASP A 132 8.15 -39.40 32.04
CA ASP A 132 6.77 -39.24 31.60
C ASP A 132 6.44 -40.18 30.44
N SER A 133 5.29 -40.84 30.46
CA SER A 133 4.76 -41.62 29.34
C SER A 133 4.64 -40.82 28.03
N LEU A 134 4.44 -39.50 28.10
CA LEU A 134 4.38 -38.59 26.94
C LEU A 134 5.77 -38.37 26.29
N SER A 135 6.84 -38.75 26.99
CA SER A 135 8.21 -38.74 26.49
C SER A 135 8.56 -40.01 25.69
N ALA A 136 7.62 -40.89 25.33
CA ALA A 136 7.89 -41.98 24.41
C ALA A 136 8.39 -41.47 23.04
N PRO A 137 9.37 -42.14 22.39
CA PRO A 137 10.00 -43.42 22.77
C PRO A 137 11.18 -43.30 23.75
N TRP A 138 11.49 -42.11 24.25
CA TRP A 138 12.66 -41.84 25.09
C TRP A 138 12.47 -42.22 26.57
N ASN A 139 11.22 -42.43 27.02
CA ASN A 139 10.95 -43.08 28.31
C ASN A 139 11.35 -44.56 28.26
N LEU A 140 12.63 -44.83 28.51
CA LEU A 140 13.22 -46.16 28.46
C LEU A 140 12.85 -46.98 29.71
N VAL A 141 12.56 -48.26 29.52
CA VAL A 141 12.32 -49.23 30.61
C VAL A 141 13.53 -49.31 31.58
N HIS A 142 14.73 -49.10 31.04
CA HIS A 142 15.97 -48.97 31.82
C HIS A 142 16.60 -47.61 31.48
N PRO A 143 16.25 -46.53 32.20
CA PRO A 143 16.73 -45.19 31.88
C PRO A 143 18.24 -45.10 32.08
N ILE A 144 18.88 -44.33 31.20
CA ILE A 144 20.29 -43.98 31.31
C ILE A 144 20.53 -43.04 32.50
N ASP A 145 21.74 -43.03 33.06
CA ASP A 145 22.08 -42.28 34.29
C ASP A 145 22.13 -40.74 34.12
N VAL A 146 21.48 -40.20 33.08
CA VAL A 146 21.28 -38.76 32.88
C VAL A 146 20.47 -38.19 34.05
N LYS A 147 20.77 -36.95 34.44
CA LYS A 147 20.00 -36.21 35.45
C LYS A 147 19.27 -35.06 34.79
N TRP A 148 19.98 -34.27 34.00
CA TRP A 148 19.38 -33.23 33.20
C TRP A 148 20.15 -32.98 31.91
N THR A 149 19.44 -32.54 30.88
CA THR A 149 20.00 -31.96 29.66
C THR A 149 19.39 -30.58 29.44
N ARG A 150 20.22 -29.54 29.38
CA ARG A 150 19.84 -28.17 29.07
C ARG A 150 19.98 -27.90 27.58
N ILE A 151 19.01 -27.20 27.00
CA ILE A 151 19.00 -26.73 25.61
C ILE A 151 18.84 -25.21 25.63
N THR A 152 19.76 -24.51 24.97
CA THR A 152 19.75 -23.05 24.81
C THR A 152 20.14 -22.65 23.39
N MET A 153 19.64 -21.51 22.91
CA MET A 153 20.21 -20.87 21.73
C MET A 153 21.61 -20.33 22.07
N LYS A 154 22.59 -20.56 21.21
CA LYS A 154 23.96 -20.09 21.45
C LYS A 154 24.04 -18.58 21.24
N ALA A 155 24.55 -17.88 22.25
CA ALA A 155 25.02 -16.50 22.12
C ALA A 155 26.52 -16.48 21.78
N ASN A 156 26.98 -15.41 21.15
CA ASN A 156 28.35 -15.24 20.68
C ASN A 156 29.38 -15.54 21.76
N ASN A 157 29.11 -15.07 22.98
CA ASN A 157 29.99 -15.18 24.14
C ASN A 157 29.58 -16.28 25.14
N ALA A 158 28.76 -17.25 24.72
CA ALA A 158 28.33 -18.38 25.56
C ALA A 158 29.39 -19.50 25.68
N GLY A 159 30.53 -19.36 24.99
CA GLY A 159 31.66 -20.27 25.09
C GLY A 159 32.94 -19.58 25.59
N PRO A 160 34.01 -20.36 25.86
CA PRO A 160 35.31 -19.83 26.27
C PRO A 160 35.92 -18.89 25.23
N VAL A 161 35.63 -19.13 23.95
CA VAL A 161 36.07 -18.33 22.81
C VAL A 161 34.82 -17.77 22.12
N PRO A 162 34.67 -16.44 22.03
CA PRO A 162 33.58 -15.83 21.29
C PRO A 162 33.70 -16.11 19.79
N VAL A 163 32.57 -16.29 19.10
CA VAL A 163 32.53 -16.63 17.66
C VAL A 163 33.21 -15.55 16.82
N ASN A 164 32.92 -14.28 17.08
CA ASN A 164 33.57 -13.15 16.40
C ASN A 164 34.85 -12.63 17.09
N GLY A 165 35.33 -13.33 18.14
CA GLY A 165 36.47 -12.89 18.95
C GLY A 165 36.20 -11.75 19.94
N ASP A 166 35.01 -11.14 19.95
CA ASP A 166 34.62 -10.08 20.90
C ASP A 166 33.81 -10.66 22.08
N PRO A 167 34.37 -10.73 23.29
CA PRO A 167 33.69 -11.28 24.46
C PRO A 167 32.55 -10.39 24.99
N ALA A 168 32.48 -9.12 24.62
CA ALA A 168 31.40 -8.22 25.05
C ALA A 168 30.12 -8.44 24.23
N ASN A 169 30.24 -8.91 22.99
CA ASN A 169 29.11 -9.17 22.11
C ASN A 169 28.36 -10.44 22.54
N SER A 170 27.06 -10.32 22.82
CA SER A 170 26.16 -11.42 23.21
C SER A 170 25.09 -11.73 22.15
N MET A 171 25.31 -11.35 20.90
CA MET A 171 24.37 -11.60 19.81
C MET A 171 24.18 -13.09 19.58
N GLN A 172 23.02 -13.48 19.05
CA GLN A 172 22.76 -14.86 18.64
C GLN A 172 23.79 -15.34 17.62
N VAL A 173 24.10 -16.64 17.64
CA VAL A 173 24.96 -17.29 16.66
C VAL A 173 24.12 -18.06 15.63
N CYS A 174 24.50 -17.93 14.37
CA CYS A 174 23.94 -18.64 13.23
C CYS A 174 25.04 -19.50 12.55
N TRP A 175 24.63 -20.41 11.69
CA TRP A 175 25.48 -21.30 10.92
C TRP A 175 25.25 -21.05 9.43
N ASP A 176 26.27 -20.56 8.74
CA ASP A 176 26.21 -20.23 7.31
C ASP A 176 26.43 -21.45 6.39
N GLY A 177 26.62 -22.64 6.98
CA GLY A 177 26.95 -23.88 6.27
C GLY A 177 28.39 -24.35 6.48
N THR A 178 29.32 -23.44 6.75
CA THR A 178 30.75 -23.71 6.90
C THR A 178 31.33 -23.20 8.21
N HIS A 179 30.86 -22.07 8.70
CA HIS A 179 31.30 -21.38 9.91
C HIS A 179 30.13 -20.97 10.80
N GLN A 180 30.45 -20.82 12.10
CA GLN A 180 29.56 -20.12 13.01
C GLN A 180 29.78 -18.62 12.82
N VAL A 181 28.69 -17.89 12.65
CA VAL A 181 28.69 -16.44 12.47
C VAL A 181 27.79 -15.79 13.51
N THR A 182 28.16 -14.62 14.01
CA THR A 182 27.22 -13.80 14.78
C THR A 182 26.08 -13.34 13.89
N LEU A 183 24.87 -13.20 14.43
CA LEU A 183 23.66 -12.83 13.69
C LEU A 183 23.97 -11.67 12.71
N PRO A 184 23.91 -11.92 11.38
CA PRO A 184 24.30 -10.92 10.39
C PRO A 184 23.44 -9.66 10.46
N ALA A 185 23.99 -8.55 9.97
CA ALA A 185 23.20 -7.33 9.78
C ALA A 185 22.03 -7.61 8.83
N GLY A 186 20.85 -7.08 9.14
CA GLY A 186 19.66 -7.35 8.34
C GLY A 186 19.04 -8.73 8.54
N TYR A 187 19.54 -9.57 9.47
CA TYR A 187 18.92 -10.85 9.85
C TYR A 187 18.18 -10.75 11.19
N GLY A 188 17.15 -11.58 11.37
CA GLY A 188 16.34 -11.67 12.59
C GLY A 188 16.65 -12.90 13.45
N ALA A 189 15.99 -13.02 14.61
CA ALA A 189 16.20 -14.13 15.56
C ALA A 189 15.98 -15.54 14.97
N THR A 190 15.36 -15.65 13.80
CA THR A 190 15.24 -16.90 13.06
C THR A 190 16.52 -17.31 12.32
N CYS A 191 17.61 -16.54 12.38
CA CYS A 191 18.78 -16.67 11.51
C CYS A 191 18.42 -16.58 10.02
N GLY A 192 17.36 -15.86 9.69
CA GLY A 192 16.99 -15.52 8.31
C GLY A 192 16.91 -14.01 8.11
N PRO A 193 16.89 -13.52 6.86
CA PRO A 193 16.76 -12.10 6.57
C PRO A 193 15.53 -11.51 7.27
N ASN A 194 15.68 -10.31 7.84
CA ASN A 194 14.57 -9.51 8.35
C ASN A 194 13.66 -9.20 7.18
N GLY A 195 12.51 -9.88 7.11
CA GLY A 195 11.65 -9.85 5.95
C GLY A 195 11.31 -8.41 5.54
N SER A 196 11.56 -8.11 4.27
CA SER A 196 11.01 -6.98 3.56
C SER A 196 9.97 -7.51 2.57
N VAL A 197 8.91 -6.76 2.31
CA VAL A 197 7.98 -7.06 1.23
C VAL A 197 8.73 -6.95 -0.08
N ALA A 198 8.85 -8.07 -0.80
CA ALA A 198 9.55 -8.11 -2.07
C ALA A 198 8.61 -8.28 -3.25
N SER A 199 7.38 -8.75 -3.02
CA SER A 199 6.36 -8.71 -4.05
C SER A 199 4.99 -8.32 -3.54
N LEU A 200 4.26 -7.66 -4.42
CA LEU A 200 2.91 -7.19 -4.21
C LEU A 200 2.05 -7.67 -5.37
N THR A 201 1.29 -8.72 -5.13
CA THR A 201 0.36 -9.29 -6.09
C THR A 201 -0.96 -8.55 -6.03
N PHE A 202 -1.32 -7.87 -7.12
CA PHE A 202 -2.66 -7.33 -7.30
C PHE A 202 -3.60 -8.46 -7.74
N LEU A 203 -4.61 -8.77 -6.92
CA LEU A 203 -5.45 -9.96 -7.10
C LEU A 203 -6.72 -9.66 -7.89
N THR A 204 -7.37 -8.55 -7.59
CA THR A 204 -8.60 -8.13 -8.28
C THR A 204 -8.54 -6.65 -8.59
N GLN A 205 -8.94 -6.28 -9.81
CA GLN A 205 -9.05 -4.89 -10.22
C GLN A 205 -10.19 -4.21 -9.47
N GLY A 206 -9.92 -3.04 -8.92
CA GLY A 206 -10.97 -2.19 -8.39
C GLY A 206 -11.34 -1.07 -9.36
N THR A 207 -12.60 -0.67 -9.34
CA THR A 207 -13.15 0.37 -10.21
C THR A 207 -13.82 1.47 -9.39
N GLY A 208 -13.96 2.66 -9.99
CA GLY A 208 -14.76 3.74 -9.43
C GLY A 208 -14.08 4.62 -8.38
N TYR A 209 -12.74 4.56 -8.24
CA TYR A 209 -12.03 5.39 -7.26
C TYR A 209 -12.01 6.86 -7.67
N THR A 210 -12.62 7.74 -6.87
CA THR A 210 -12.62 9.20 -7.11
C THR A 210 -11.53 9.95 -6.34
N PRO A 211 -11.17 9.57 -5.09
CA PRO A 211 -9.87 9.87 -4.48
C PRO A 211 -8.83 8.81 -4.86
N VAL A 212 -7.56 9.04 -4.50
CA VAL A 212 -6.54 7.99 -4.50
C VAL A 212 -6.80 7.07 -3.29
N PRO A 213 -7.04 5.75 -3.47
CA PRO A 213 -7.24 4.82 -2.36
C PRO A 213 -6.02 4.78 -1.44
N ALA A 214 -6.27 4.66 -0.14
CA ALA A 214 -5.22 4.43 0.85
C ALA A 214 -4.79 2.96 0.81
N ILE A 215 -3.49 2.72 0.65
CA ILE A 215 -2.88 1.39 0.66
C ILE A 215 -2.10 1.24 1.96
N THR A 216 -2.46 0.24 2.77
CA THR A 216 -1.80 -0.02 4.05
C THR A 216 -1.40 -1.49 4.15
N PHE A 217 -0.28 -1.72 4.83
CA PHE A 217 0.21 -3.05 5.17
C PHE A 217 -0.04 -3.30 6.66
N SER A 218 -0.24 -4.54 7.09
CA SER A 218 -0.19 -4.85 8.53
C SER A 218 1.17 -4.46 9.11
N ALA A 219 1.22 -4.04 10.37
CA ALA A 219 2.48 -3.65 11.02
C ALA A 219 3.40 -4.86 11.27
N PRO A 220 4.73 -4.73 11.13
CA PRO A 220 5.69 -5.74 11.58
C PRO A 220 5.75 -5.79 13.13
N PRO A 221 6.36 -6.83 13.73
CA PRO A 221 6.71 -6.85 15.15
C PRO A 221 7.49 -5.61 15.62
N ALA A 222 7.48 -5.35 16.93
CA ALA A 222 8.12 -4.17 17.52
C ALA A 222 9.60 -4.04 17.11
N GLY A 223 9.96 -2.88 16.56
CA GLY A 223 11.29 -2.60 16.00
C GLY A 223 11.39 -2.70 14.47
N GLY A 224 10.35 -3.17 13.77
CA GLY A 224 10.29 -3.20 12.32
C GLY A 224 9.83 -1.88 11.66
N ILE A 225 10.06 -1.77 10.35
CA ILE A 225 9.64 -0.65 9.50
C ILE A 225 8.48 -1.13 8.61
N GLN A 226 7.37 -0.40 8.60
CA GLN A 226 6.19 -0.78 7.81
C GLN A 226 6.41 -0.52 6.32
N ALA A 227 6.00 -1.46 5.47
CA ALA A 227 6.08 -1.34 4.02
C ALA A 227 5.12 -0.28 3.47
N THR A 228 5.44 0.27 2.31
CA THR A 228 4.65 1.26 1.57
C THR A 228 4.62 0.91 0.08
N ALA A 229 3.57 1.34 -0.63
CA ALA A 229 3.40 1.06 -2.06
C ALA A 229 2.64 2.20 -2.76
N ASP A 230 3.00 2.42 -4.03
CA ASP A 230 2.37 3.41 -4.89
C ASP A 230 1.31 2.76 -5.80
N PRO A 231 0.10 3.35 -5.90
CA PRO A 231 -0.93 2.86 -6.79
C PRO A 231 -0.69 3.28 -8.25
N GLN A 232 -1.00 2.36 -9.17
CA GLN A 232 -1.04 2.62 -10.61
C GLN A 232 -2.50 2.74 -11.08
N PHE A 233 -2.83 3.82 -11.80
CA PHE A 233 -4.20 4.13 -12.20
C PHE A 233 -4.39 4.21 -13.71
N GLN A 234 -5.53 3.71 -14.18
CA GLN A 234 -6.11 4.10 -15.45
C GLN A 234 -7.23 5.10 -15.21
N MET A 235 -7.16 6.26 -15.86
CA MET A 235 -8.24 7.25 -15.82
C MET A 235 -9.36 6.82 -16.78
N VAL A 236 -10.59 6.77 -16.28
CA VAL A 236 -11.79 6.40 -17.05
C VAL A 236 -12.80 7.54 -16.92
N PRO A 237 -13.27 8.14 -18.04
CA PRO A 237 -14.38 9.07 -18.01
C PRO A 237 -15.58 8.42 -17.29
N ASN A 238 -16.17 9.13 -16.34
CA ASN A 238 -17.33 8.59 -15.60
C ASN A 238 -18.68 9.07 -16.19
N ASP A 239 -18.63 9.72 -17.35
CA ASP A 239 -19.77 10.29 -18.09
C ASP A 239 -20.63 11.27 -17.27
N GLN A 240 -20.08 11.90 -16.22
CA GLN A 240 -20.76 12.90 -15.39
C GLN A 240 -20.07 14.27 -15.50
N VAL A 241 -20.79 15.35 -15.14
CA VAL A 241 -20.19 16.68 -14.96
C VAL A 241 -19.66 16.81 -13.53
N ALA A 242 -18.34 16.95 -13.39
CA ALA A 242 -17.68 17.04 -12.08
C ALA A 242 -17.82 18.43 -11.45
N ASN A 243 -17.63 19.49 -12.24
CA ASN A 243 -17.80 20.85 -11.78
C ASN A 243 -18.09 21.81 -12.94
N VAL A 244 -18.52 23.02 -12.60
CA VAL A 244 -18.66 24.15 -13.51
C VAL A 244 -17.82 25.29 -12.98
N THR A 245 -16.81 25.71 -13.77
CA THR A 245 -15.94 26.82 -13.42
C THR A 245 -16.41 28.09 -14.11
N MET A 246 -16.60 29.15 -13.35
CA MET A 246 -16.97 30.46 -13.89
C MET A 246 -15.76 31.11 -14.57
N THR A 247 -15.98 31.71 -15.75
CA THR A 247 -14.96 32.46 -16.50
C THR A 247 -15.17 33.96 -16.38
N THR A 248 -16.42 34.43 -16.33
CA THR A 248 -16.78 35.83 -16.05
C THR A 248 -18.07 35.91 -15.23
N GLY A 249 -18.12 36.80 -14.23
CA GLY A 249 -19.27 36.93 -13.32
C GLY A 249 -20.45 37.74 -13.88
N GLY A 250 -20.28 38.43 -15.01
CA GLY A 250 -21.26 39.38 -15.55
C GLY A 250 -21.53 40.56 -14.61
N THR A 251 -22.40 41.48 -15.02
CA THR A 251 -22.76 42.66 -14.20
C THR A 251 -24.26 43.01 -14.32
N SER A 252 -24.78 43.78 -13.35
CA SER A 252 -26.09 44.46 -13.42
C SER A 252 -27.35 43.58 -13.38
N TYR A 253 -27.32 42.43 -12.69
CA TYR A 253 -28.52 41.60 -12.48
C TYR A 253 -29.46 42.23 -11.42
N THR A 254 -30.41 43.07 -11.86
CA THR A 254 -31.39 43.80 -11.03
C THR A 254 -32.83 43.64 -11.56
N SER A 255 -33.85 44.09 -10.81
CA SER A 255 -35.25 44.07 -11.27
C SER A 255 -36.05 45.27 -10.78
N THR A 256 -36.51 46.14 -11.67
CA THR A 256 -37.37 47.29 -11.31
C THR A 256 -38.83 46.86 -11.11
N PRO A 257 -39.52 47.30 -10.04
CA PRO A 257 -40.94 47.01 -9.84
C PRO A 257 -41.84 47.87 -10.75
N ALA A 258 -43.02 47.37 -11.12
CA ALA A 258 -44.03 48.15 -11.82
C ALA A 258 -44.88 48.97 -10.84
N VAL A 259 -45.29 50.18 -11.24
CA VAL A 259 -46.12 51.09 -10.44
C VAL A 259 -47.55 51.09 -10.98
N VAL A 260 -48.53 50.80 -10.12
CA VAL A 260 -49.94 50.67 -10.47
C VAL A 260 -50.79 51.62 -9.64
N PHE A 261 -51.74 52.30 -10.30
CA PHE A 261 -52.69 53.20 -9.65
C PHE A 261 -54.07 52.56 -9.56
N THR A 262 -54.71 52.61 -8.39
CA THR A 262 -56.08 52.10 -8.17
C THR A 262 -56.90 53.06 -7.29
N GLY A 263 -58.23 53.11 -7.50
CA GLY A 263 -59.13 53.98 -6.74
C GLY A 263 -59.13 55.47 -7.16
N GLY A 264 -59.83 56.32 -6.41
CA GLY A 264 -59.86 57.78 -6.62
C GLY A 264 -60.72 58.32 -7.78
N GLY A 265 -61.32 57.44 -8.59
CA GLY A 265 -62.27 57.79 -9.67
C GLY A 265 -61.64 58.26 -11.00
N GLY A 266 -60.33 58.51 -11.04
CA GLY A 266 -59.58 58.87 -12.25
C GLY A 266 -59.02 57.66 -13.03
N ALA A 267 -58.38 57.91 -14.17
CA ALA A 267 -57.80 56.87 -15.03
C ALA A 267 -56.61 57.38 -15.87
N GLY A 268 -55.74 56.47 -16.31
CA GLY A 268 -54.68 56.74 -17.29
C GLY A 268 -53.35 57.28 -16.73
N ALA A 269 -53.19 57.36 -15.41
CA ALA A 269 -51.91 57.74 -14.80
C ALA A 269 -50.87 56.62 -15.00
N ALA A 270 -49.63 57.01 -15.31
CA ALA A 270 -48.52 56.09 -15.53
C ALA A 270 -47.27 56.62 -14.84
N ALA A 271 -46.49 55.71 -14.24
CA ALA A 271 -45.24 56.04 -13.58
C ALA A 271 -44.23 54.90 -13.70
N THR A 272 -42.95 55.25 -13.68
CA THR A 272 -41.84 54.30 -13.67
C THR A 272 -41.07 54.40 -12.35
N ALA A 273 -40.70 53.24 -11.80
CA ALA A 273 -39.81 53.14 -10.64
C ALA A 273 -38.37 52.96 -11.12
N VAL A 274 -37.44 53.70 -10.52
CA VAL A 274 -36.01 53.62 -10.83
C VAL A 274 -35.27 53.07 -9.61
N VAL A 275 -34.41 52.07 -9.82
CA VAL A 275 -33.50 51.53 -8.80
C VAL A 275 -32.07 51.85 -9.22
N SER A 276 -31.26 52.41 -8.32
CA SER A 276 -29.92 52.91 -8.67
C SER A 276 -28.81 51.88 -8.62
N GLN A 277 -28.95 50.80 -7.82
CA GLN A 277 -27.94 49.75 -7.64
C GLN A 277 -28.57 48.41 -7.21
N TYR A 278 -27.78 47.32 -7.23
CA TYR A 278 -28.21 45.98 -6.82
C TYR A 278 -28.82 45.95 -5.42
N GLY A 279 -29.95 45.27 -5.27
CA GLY A 279 -30.66 45.11 -3.98
C GLY A 279 -31.20 46.41 -3.37
N SER A 280 -31.03 47.55 -4.05
CA SER A 280 -31.36 48.87 -3.51
C SER A 280 -32.87 49.12 -3.47
N PRO A 281 -33.33 50.02 -2.58
CA PRO A 281 -34.67 50.59 -2.65
C PRO A 281 -34.95 51.20 -4.03
N VAL A 282 -36.23 51.26 -4.42
CA VAL A 282 -36.71 52.22 -5.41
C VAL A 282 -36.22 53.60 -4.97
N GLN A 283 -35.39 54.23 -5.79
CA GLN A 283 -34.75 55.50 -5.47
C GLN A 283 -35.67 56.66 -5.79
N THR A 284 -36.33 56.59 -6.95
CA THR A 284 -37.24 57.64 -7.42
C THR A 284 -38.43 57.04 -8.17
N LEU A 285 -39.52 57.82 -8.18
CA LEU A 285 -40.68 57.61 -9.03
C LEU A 285 -40.75 58.73 -10.04
N SER A 286 -40.86 58.38 -11.32
CA SER A 286 -41.10 59.35 -12.38
C SER A 286 -42.54 59.23 -12.86
N LEU A 287 -43.34 60.29 -12.65
CA LEU A 287 -44.71 60.36 -13.16
C LEU A 287 -44.64 60.71 -14.65
N SER A 288 -44.88 59.72 -15.51
CA SER A 288 -44.82 59.89 -16.96
C SER A 288 -46.13 60.43 -17.55
N SER A 289 -47.24 60.27 -16.84
CA SER A 289 -48.55 60.84 -17.20
C SER A 289 -49.40 61.07 -15.96
N ALA A 290 -49.94 62.29 -15.80
CA ALA A 290 -50.88 62.64 -14.72
C ALA A 290 -52.27 61.98 -14.89
N GLY A 291 -52.51 61.30 -16.02
CA GLY A 291 -53.76 60.64 -16.34
C GLY A 291 -54.68 61.45 -17.24
N THR A 292 -55.63 60.76 -17.85
CA THR A 292 -56.58 61.31 -18.82
C THR A 292 -57.91 61.74 -18.17
N LYS A 293 -58.15 61.35 -16.91
CA LYS A 293 -59.32 61.74 -16.12
C LYS A 293 -58.90 62.26 -14.75
N CYS A 294 -59.66 63.21 -14.22
CA CYS A 294 -59.44 63.77 -12.90
C CYS A 294 -59.82 62.82 -11.78
N TYR A 295 -59.18 63.00 -10.64
CA TYR A 295 -59.41 62.21 -9.44
C TYR A 295 -60.32 62.99 -8.48
N ALA A 296 -61.41 62.36 -8.06
CA ALA A 296 -62.33 62.90 -7.05
C ALA A 296 -61.80 62.68 -5.61
N ALA A 297 -60.93 61.68 -5.44
CA ALA A 297 -60.18 61.41 -4.21
C ALA A 297 -58.79 60.88 -4.56
N THR A 298 -57.84 60.97 -3.64
CA THR A 298 -56.45 60.54 -3.87
C THR A 298 -56.38 59.05 -4.26
N PRO A 299 -55.74 58.66 -5.38
CA PRO A 299 -55.59 57.26 -5.75
C PRO A 299 -54.54 56.54 -4.88
N THR A 300 -54.66 55.23 -4.76
CA THR A 300 -53.66 54.37 -4.12
C THR A 300 -52.57 53.97 -5.12
N VAL A 301 -51.31 54.05 -4.71
CA VAL A 301 -50.14 53.64 -5.51
C VAL A 301 -49.61 52.32 -4.98
N ALA A 302 -49.59 51.29 -5.83
CA ALA A 302 -49.08 49.97 -5.50
C ALA A 302 -47.86 49.61 -6.36
N PHE A 303 -46.96 48.80 -5.80
CA PHE A 303 -45.82 48.24 -6.51
C PHE A 303 -46.05 46.74 -6.73
N THR A 304 -45.86 46.27 -7.95
CA THR A 304 -46.01 44.85 -8.31
C THR A 304 -44.80 44.34 -9.09
N GLY A 305 -44.38 43.10 -8.82
CA GLY A 305 -43.22 42.48 -9.45
C GLY A 305 -41.87 42.97 -8.89
N GLY A 306 -40.76 42.53 -9.49
CA GLY A 306 -39.41 43.00 -9.15
C GLY A 306 -38.70 42.32 -7.97
N GLY A 307 -39.29 41.29 -7.34
CA GLY A 307 -38.62 40.44 -6.32
C GLY A 307 -38.47 41.06 -4.91
N GLY A 308 -38.51 42.39 -4.79
CA GLY A 308 -38.41 43.09 -3.51
C GLY A 308 -39.74 43.28 -2.78
N THR A 309 -39.66 43.70 -1.51
CA THR A 309 -40.84 43.97 -0.66
C THR A 309 -40.76 45.36 -0.01
N GLY A 310 -41.92 45.92 0.37
CA GLY A 310 -41.99 47.12 1.20
C GLY A 310 -41.89 48.48 0.49
N ALA A 311 -41.89 48.53 -0.85
CA ALA A 311 -42.04 49.81 -1.55
C ALA A 311 -43.46 50.36 -1.39
N SER A 312 -43.56 51.64 -1.04
CA SER A 312 -44.83 52.36 -0.89
C SER A 312 -44.68 53.81 -1.33
N ALA A 313 -45.75 54.36 -1.90
CA ALA A 313 -45.80 55.71 -2.38
C ALA A 313 -47.20 56.28 -2.22
N THR A 314 -47.28 57.60 -2.10
CA THR A 314 -48.54 58.33 -2.05
C THR A 314 -48.67 59.21 -3.29
N ALA A 315 -49.85 59.19 -3.89
CA ALA A 315 -50.23 60.14 -4.93
C ALA A 315 -50.56 61.49 -4.29
N VAL A 316 -50.11 62.58 -4.89
CA VAL A 316 -50.43 63.94 -4.45
C VAL A 316 -51.29 64.60 -5.53
N LEU A 317 -52.55 64.88 -5.18
CA LEU A 317 -53.45 65.68 -6.00
C LEU A 317 -53.17 67.16 -5.79
N GLU A 318 -53.54 68.00 -6.77
CA GLU A 318 -53.42 69.46 -6.66
C GLU A 318 -54.12 70.02 -5.41
N SER A 319 -53.66 71.17 -4.89
CA SER A 319 -54.17 71.74 -3.64
C SER A 319 -55.61 72.24 -3.76
N THR A 320 -55.99 72.80 -4.90
CA THR A 320 -57.35 73.25 -5.23
C THR A 320 -57.99 72.34 -6.27
N VAL A 321 -59.33 72.25 -6.26
CA VAL A 321 -60.04 71.66 -7.40
C VAL A 321 -59.72 72.44 -8.67
N SER A 322 -59.54 71.74 -9.77
CA SER A 322 -59.00 72.29 -11.02
C SER A 322 -59.73 71.78 -12.26
N CYS A 323 -60.52 70.72 -12.12
CA CYS A 323 -61.17 70.05 -13.23
C CYS A 323 -62.42 69.31 -12.76
N VAL A 324 -63.17 68.75 -13.70
CA VAL A 324 -64.39 68.00 -13.41
C VAL A 324 -64.07 66.50 -13.40
N ALA A 325 -64.20 65.85 -12.24
CA ALA A 325 -63.92 64.43 -12.05
C ALA A 325 -65.16 63.54 -12.19
N GLY A 326 -66.36 64.11 -12.00
CA GLY A 326 -67.61 63.42 -12.20
C GLY A 326 -68.69 64.38 -12.68
N LEU A 327 -69.74 63.85 -13.30
CA LEU A 327 -70.84 64.67 -13.79
C LEU A 327 -72.15 63.95 -13.55
N THR A 328 -73.04 64.59 -12.79
CA THR A 328 -74.44 64.18 -12.68
C THR A 328 -75.28 65.14 -13.51
N VAL A 329 -76.01 64.61 -14.48
CA VAL A 329 -76.88 65.39 -15.38
C VAL A 329 -78.29 64.90 -15.12
N SER A 330 -79.27 65.79 -14.89
CA SER A 330 -80.68 65.44 -14.70
C SER A 330 -81.62 66.49 -15.29
N GLY A 331 -82.85 66.14 -15.62
CA GLY A 331 -83.83 67.03 -16.27
C GLY A 331 -84.48 66.41 -17.50
N SER A 332 -85.05 67.24 -18.38
CA SER A 332 -85.62 66.77 -19.65
C SER A 332 -85.29 67.79 -20.74
N CYS A 333 -85.00 67.29 -21.94
CA CYS A 333 -84.81 68.08 -23.14
C CYS A 333 -85.99 67.86 -24.09
N ASP A 334 -86.69 68.92 -24.50
CA ASP A 334 -87.84 68.83 -25.43
C ASP A 334 -87.40 68.70 -26.90
N HIS A 335 -86.37 67.89 -27.16
CA HIS A 335 -85.89 67.67 -28.52
C HIS A 335 -86.44 66.36 -29.12
N SER A 336 -86.68 66.34 -30.42
CA SER A 336 -87.00 65.15 -31.22
C SER A 336 -85.77 64.30 -31.53
N LEU A 337 -84.81 64.19 -30.59
CA LEU A 337 -83.63 63.34 -30.80
C LEU A 337 -84.07 61.87 -30.84
N GLY A 338 -83.45 61.07 -31.72
CA GLY A 338 -83.68 59.63 -31.73
C GLY A 338 -83.31 58.99 -30.39
N ALA A 339 -83.91 57.84 -30.07
CA ALA A 339 -83.58 57.08 -28.87
C ALA A 339 -82.05 56.89 -28.75
N ASN A 340 -81.50 57.12 -27.55
CA ASN A 340 -80.07 57.00 -27.24
C ASN A 340 -79.13 57.97 -28.01
N SER A 341 -79.62 59.15 -28.39
CA SER A 341 -78.77 60.19 -28.96
C SER A 341 -77.83 60.80 -27.92
N THR A 342 -76.63 61.20 -28.35
CA THR A 342 -75.62 61.80 -27.47
C THR A 342 -75.67 63.31 -27.51
N VAL A 343 -75.78 63.95 -26.35
CA VAL A 343 -75.73 65.40 -26.17
C VAL A 343 -74.36 65.78 -25.64
N THR A 344 -73.69 66.70 -26.33
CA THR A 344 -72.42 67.27 -25.86
C THR A 344 -72.68 68.28 -24.76
N ILE A 345 -71.91 68.18 -23.70
CA ILE A 345 -71.93 69.06 -22.54
C ILE A 345 -70.59 69.77 -22.49
N GLY A 346 -70.64 71.09 -22.66
CA GLY A 346 -69.60 72.01 -22.27
C GLY A 346 -69.99 72.69 -20.97
N LEU A 347 -69.00 72.91 -20.11
CA LEU A 347 -69.16 73.66 -18.87
C LEU A 347 -68.29 74.90 -18.98
N SER A 348 -68.80 76.04 -18.55
CA SER A 348 -68.06 77.29 -18.48
C SER A 348 -68.47 78.08 -17.23
N GLY A 349 -67.67 79.06 -16.84
CA GLY A 349 -67.82 79.72 -15.55
C GLY A 349 -67.27 78.87 -14.40
N GLY A 350 -67.44 79.34 -13.16
CA GLY A 350 -66.75 78.74 -12.01
C GLY A 350 -65.21 78.81 -12.07
N GLY A 351 -64.68 79.72 -12.91
CA GLY A 351 -63.23 79.94 -13.15
C GLY A 351 -62.59 79.06 -14.24
N GLY A 352 -63.28 78.03 -14.74
CA GLY A 352 -62.69 77.03 -15.64
C GLY A 352 -63.17 77.08 -17.10
N SER A 353 -62.48 76.32 -17.96
CA SER A 353 -62.80 76.17 -19.38
C SER A 353 -62.34 74.81 -19.94
N GLY A 354 -62.75 74.49 -21.16
CA GLY A 354 -62.25 73.31 -21.87
C GLY A 354 -62.85 71.97 -21.45
N PHE A 355 -63.82 71.95 -20.53
CA PHE A 355 -64.57 70.73 -20.24
C PHE A 355 -65.38 70.30 -21.47
N SER A 356 -65.27 69.03 -21.81
CA SER A 356 -66.18 68.36 -22.72
C SER A 356 -66.60 67.02 -22.16
N GLY A 357 -67.90 66.84 -22.05
CA GLY A 357 -68.52 65.58 -21.70
C GLY A 357 -69.65 65.28 -22.66
N THR A 358 -70.17 64.08 -22.56
CA THR A 358 -71.37 63.67 -23.26
C THR A 358 -72.34 63.02 -22.28
N ALA A 359 -73.64 63.24 -22.51
CA ALA A 359 -74.70 62.50 -21.86
C ALA A 359 -75.63 61.93 -22.93
N THR A 360 -76.05 60.68 -22.78
CA THR A 360 -76.91 60.01 -23.77
C THR A 360 -78.37 60.11 -23.38
N VAL A 361 -79.22 60.83 -24.12
CA VAL A 361 -80.66 60.92 -23.78
C VAL A 361 -81.31 59.55 -23.72
N GLY A 362 -82.29 59.40 -22.82
CA GLY A 362 -82.98 58.13 -22.63
C GLY A 362 -83.68 57.58 -23.88
N SER A 363 -84.11 56.33 -23.81
CA SER A 363 -84.80 55.61 -24.89
C SER A 363 -86.08 56.31 -25.40
N ASN A 364 -86.66 57.23 -24.62
CA ASN A 364 -87.81 58.03 -25.01
C ASN A 364 -87.43 59.36 -25.73
N GLY A 365 -86.15 59.60 -25.98
CA GLY A 365 -85.63 60.78 -26.69
C GLY A 365 -85.71 62.09 -25.92
N LYS A 366 -86.21 62.08 -24.66
CA LYS A 366 -86.61 63.31 -23.95
C LYS A 366 -86.06 63.47 -22.53
N SER A 367 -85.88 62.40 -21.76
CA SER A 367 -85.45 62.51 -20.36
C SER A 367 -83.91 62.42 -20.23
N MET A 368 -83.39 63.16 -19.24
CA MET A 368 -82.04 63.07 -18.67
C MET A 368 -82.18 62.75 -17.15
N ASN A 369 -81.71 61.60 -16.67
CA ASN A 369 -81.59 61.08 -15.28
C ASN A 369 -82.90 61.13 -14.47
N PRO A 370 -83.50 59.98 -14.12
CA PRO A 370 -82.95 58.61 -14.05
C PRO A 370 -82.59 57.91 -15.37
N ASN A 371 -82.65 58.61 -16.52
CA ASN A 371 -82.15 58.16 -17.82
C ASN A 371 -81.38 59.29 -18.56
N PRO A 372 -80.03 59.43 -18.45
CA PRO A 372 -79.21 59.00 -19.56
C PRO A 372 -78.51 57.71 -19.18
N GLN A 373 -78.42 56.77 -20.13
CA GLN A 373 -77.81 55.46 -19.87
C GLN A 373 -76.29 55.52 -19.62
N SER A 374 -75.64 56.65 -19.93
CA SER A 374 -74.27 56.92 -19.52
C SER A 374 -73.96 58.42 -19.57
N VAL A 375 -73.09 58.86 -18.65
CA VAL A 375 -72.44 60.17 -18.70
C VAL A 375 -70.95 59.91 -18.82
N THR A 376 -70.31 60.45 -19.86
CA THR A 376 -68.88 60.26 -20.11
C THR A 376 -68.17 61.60 -20.13
N ILE A 377 -67.11 61.73 -19.35
CA ILE A 377 -66.18 62.85 -19.45
C ILE A 377 -65.15 62.50 -20.51
N ILE A 378 -65.05 63.35 -21.54
CA ILE A 378 -64.08 63.22 -22.63
C ILE A 378 -62.84 64.07 -22.30
N ASN A 379 -63.05 65.34 -21.97
CA ASN A 379 -62.04 66.22 -21.41
C ASN A 379 -62.56 66.79 -20.09
N PRO A 380 -61.89 66.55 -18.95
CA PRO A 380 -62.32 67.07 -17.66
C PRO A 380 -62.16 68.60 -17.54
N GLY A 381 -61.52 69.22 -18.54
CA GLY A 381 -61.24 70.65 -18.61
C GLY A 381 -60.30 71.13 -17.49
N THR A 382 -59.99 72.42 -17.48
CA THR A 382 -59.01 73.00 -16.55
C THR A 382 -59.53 74.30 -15.93
N GLY A 383 -59.01 74.66 -14.76
CA GLY A 383 -59.32 75.90 -14.04
C GLY A 383 -60.66 75.93 -13.29
N TYR A 384 -61.40 74.82 -13.20
CA TYR A 384 -62.67 74.79 -12.46
C TYR A 384 -62.43 74.86 -10.95
N THR A 385 -62.41 76.08 -10.42
CA THR A 385 -62.12 76.41 -9.00
C THR A 385 -63.38 76.52 -8.15
N SER A 386 -64.54 76.64 -8.79
CA SER A 386 -65.87 76.61 -8.17
C SER A 386 -66.85 75.96 -9.15
N ASN A 387 -68.08 75.70 -8.69
CA ASN A 387 -69.09 75.06 -9.55
C ASN A 387 -69.31 75.91 -10.82
N PRO A 388 -69.20 75.31 -12.02
CA PRO A 388 -69.56 75.94 -13.28
C PRO A 388 -70.90 76.66 -13.19
N THR A 389 -70.91 77.92 -13.58
CA THR A 389 -72.11 78.78 -13.55
C THR A 389 -72.82 78.80 -14.90
N ALA A 390 -72.18 78.32 -15.96
CA ALA A 390 -72.72 78.25 -17.30
C ALA A 390 -72.57 76.84 -17.88
N ILE A 391 -73.66 76.37 -18.48
CA ILE A 391 -73.73 75.08 -19.15
C ILE A 391 -74.01 75.38 -20.61
N SER A 392 -73.15 74.87 -21.49
CA SER A 392 -73.36 74.92 -22.94
C SER A 392 -73.57 73.52 -23.46
N GLY A 393 -74.76 73.21 -23.94
CA GLY A 393 -75.07 71.92 -24.55
C GLY A 393 -76.31 72.11 -25.39
N ALA A 394 -76.35 71.52 -26.59
CA ALA A 394 -77.41 71.77 -27.55
C ALA A 394 -78.75 71.20 -27.07
N CYS A 395 -79.48 71.99 -26.31
CA CYS A 395 -80.92 71.90 -26.06
C CYS A 395 -81.49 73.31 -26.32
N TYR A 396 -81.49 73.73 -27.59
CA TYR A 396 -81.90 75.07 -27.99
C TYR A 396 -83.43 75.18 -28.07
N GLY A 397 -84.01 76.11 -27.30
CA GLY A 397 -85.33 76.70 -27.59
C GLY A 397 -86.55 76.13 -26.86
N VAL A 398 -86.62 76.29 -25.52
CA VAL A 398 -87.74 76.80 -24.68
C VAL A 398 -87.54 76.34 -23.21
N SER A 399 -88.12 77.08 -22.27
CA SER A 399 -87.96 76.99 -20.82
C SER A 399 -88.23 75.58 -20.25
N HIS A 400 -87.23 74.94 -19.60
CA HIS A 400 -87.28 74.12 -18.36
C HIS A 400 -85.91 73.44 -18.08
N SER A 401 -85.73 72.93 -16.85
CA SER A 401 -84.50 72.78 -16.06
C SER A 401 -83.67 71.50 -16.31
N VAL A 402 -82.66 71.55 -17.18
CA VAL A 402 -81.53 70.60 -17.10
C VAL A 402 -80.64 71.04 -15.94
N THR A 403 -80.55 70.20 -14.91
CA THR A 403 -79.68 70.37 -13.76
C THR A 403 -78.42 69.56 -13.96
N ILE A 404 -77.30 70.26 -14.12
CA ILE A 404 -75.97 69.63 -14.15
C ILE A 404 -75.27 69.94 -12.84
N ILE A 405 -74.90 68.87 -12.15
CA ILE A 405 -74.13 68.91 -10.91
C ILE A 405 -72.77 68.28 -11.22
N PRO A 406 -71.74 69.10 -11.49
CA PRO A 406 -70.39 68.61 -11.64
C PRO A 406 -69.84 68.24 -10.26
N VAL A 407 -69.11 67.13 -10.21
CA VAL A 407 -68.23 66.76 -9.11
C VAL A 407 -66.85 67.25 -9.48
N LEU A 408 -66.41 68.30 -8.82
CA LEU A 408 -65.07 68.84 -9.03
C LEU A 408 -64.02 67.87 -8.47
N GLY A 409 -62.90 67.78 -9.18
CA GLY A 409 -61.76 66.98 -8.77
C GLY A 409 -60.45 67.67 -9.15
N LYS A 410 -59.38 66.89 -9.08
CA LYS A 410 -58.01 67.37 -9.15
C LYS A 410 -57.19 66.51 -10.11
N HIS A 411 -56.21 67.11 -10.78
CA HIS A 411 -55.20 66.32 -11.49
C HIS A 411 -54.18 65.75 -10.51
N LEU A 412 -53.52 64.66 -10.93
CA LEU A 412 -52.38 64.11 -10.20
C LEU A 412 -51.17 65.02 -10.42
N GLN A 413 -50.72 65.67 -9.36
CA GLN A 413 -49.64 66.67 -9.42
C GLN A 413 -48.27 66.01 -9.34
N SER A 414 -48.09 65.07 -8.41
CA SER A 414 -46.82 64.40 -8.18
C SER A 414 -47.01 63.06 -7.47
N LEU A 415 -45.93 62.30 -7.40
CA LEU A 415 -45.82 61.12 -6.56
C LEU A 415 -44.78 61.39 -5.49
N THR A 416 -45.10 61.01 -4.27
CA THR A 416 -44.13 61.02 -3.18
C THR A 416 -43.84 59.58 -2.82
N LEU A 417 -42.61 59.15 -3.11
CA LEU A 417 -42.12 57.87 -2.63
C LEU A 417 -42.00 57.93 -1.10
N THR A 418 -42.70 57.04 -0.40
CA THR A 418 -42.76 57.03 1.06
C THR A 418 -41.76 56.02 1.64
N SER A 419 -41.56 54.90 0.94
CA SER A 419 -40.50 53.93 1.20
C SER A 419 -40.08 53.28 -0.11
N GLY A 420 -38.78 53.18 -0.37
CA GLY A 420 -38.27 52.50 -1.55
C GLY A 420 -38.27 50.96 -1.46
N GLY A 421 -38.59 50.39 -0.29
CA GLY A 421 -38.50 48.94 -0.06
C GLY A 421 -37.07 48.40 -0.11
N THR A 422 -36.90 47.08 -0.12
CA THR A 422 -35.58 46.42 -0.21
C THR A 422 -35.67 45.11 -1.00
N GLY A 423 -34.54 44.65 -1.56
CA GLY A 423 -34.41 43.27 -2.07
C GLY A 423 -34.86 43.06 -3.51
N TYR A 424 -34.87 44.11 -4.33
CA TYR A 424 -35.26 44.03 -5.74
C TYR A 424 -34.15 43.39 -6.60
N THR A 425 -34.10 42.06 -6.64
CA THR A 425 -33.09 41.25 -7.36
C THR A 425 -33.70 40.07 -8.14
N VAL A 426 -33.02 39.63 -9.21
CA VAL A 426 -33.33 38.39 -9.95
C VAL A 426 -32.03 37.62 -10.21
N VAL A 427 -31.93 36.41 -9.64
CA VAL A 427 -30.84 35.48 -9.92
C VAL A 427 -31.04 34.88 -11.33
N PRO A 428 -30.03 34.90 -12.22
CA PRO A 428 -30.13 34.27 -13.52
C PRO A 428 -30.25 32.74 -13.36
N ALA A 429 -31.08 32.11 -14.17
CA ALA A 429 -31.15 30.66 -14.27
C ALA A 429 -29.89 30.13 -14.97
N VAL A 430 -29.29 29.06 -14.41
CA VAL A 430 -28.17 28.35 -15.04
C VAL A 430 -28.73 27.16 -15.79
N THR A 431 -28.52 27.13 -17.11
CA THR A 431 -28.86 25.98 -17.94
C THR A 431 -27.58 25.33 -18.45
N ILE A 432 -27.43 24.04 -18.21
CA ILE A 432 -26.35 23.21 -18.75
C ILE A 432 -26.99 22.34 -19.84
N SER A 433 -26.45 22.38 -21.06
CA SER A 433 -27.06 21.67 -22.18
C SER A 433 -27.03 20.16 -22.02
N ALA A 434 -27.99 19.48 -22.66
CA ALA A 434 -27.86 18.07 -22.95
C ALA A 434 -26.69 17.93 -23.95
N GLY A 435 -25.59 17.35 -23.50
CA GLY A 435 -24.42 17.11 -24.34
C GLY A 435 -24.69 16.03 -25.39
N LEU A 436 -23.63 15.51 -26.02
CA LEU A 436 -23.72 14.35 -26.90
C LEU A 436 -23.71 13.05 -26.08
N GLY A 437 -24.81 12.30 -26.14
CA GLY A 437 -24.98 10.98 -25.51
C GLY A 437 -26.43 10.50 -25.59
N SER A 438 -26.67 9.28 -26.09
CA SER A 438 -28.02 8.71 -26.17
C SER A 438 -28.52 8.33 -24.77
N GLY A 439 -29.45 9.10 -24.21
CA GLY A 439 -30.02 8.86 -22.87
C GLY A 439 -29.40 9.66 -21.72
N ALA A 440 -28.68 10.76 -22.01
CA ALA A 440 -28.07 11.58 -20.98
C ALA A 440 -29.09 12.26 -20.05
N THR A 441 -28.87 12.21 -18.74
CA THR A 441 -29.67 12.93 -17.74
C THR A 441 -29.01 14.27 -17.46
N ALA A 442 -29.75 15.38 -17.63
CA ALA A 442 -29.19 16.72 -17.50
C ALA A 442 -28.69 17.03 -16.08
N PRO A 443 -27.49 17.61 -15.90
CA PRO A 443 -27.04 18.15 -14.64
C PRO A 443 -27.83 19.41 -14.29
N ALA A 444 -27.90 19.71 -13.00
CA ALA A 444 -28.58 20.89 -12.48
C ALA A 444 -27.60 21.75 -11.70
N ALA A 445 -27.69 23.06 -11.84
CA ALA A 445 -26.87 24.02 -11.10
C ALA A 445 -27.65 25.30 -10.81
N VAL A 446 -27.20 26.03 -9.78
CA VAL A 446 -27.76 27.33 -9.40
C VAL A 446 -26.67 28.40 -9.35
N ALA A 447 -26.98 29.61 -9.80
CA ALA A 447 -26.07 30.74 -9.72
C ALA A 447 -26.12 31.37 -8.32
N GLY A 448 -24.95 31.63 -7.75
CA GLY A 448 -24.81 32.49 -6.57
C GLY A 448 -24.50 33.92 -6.99
N LEU A 449 -25.28 34.90 -6.49
CA LEU A 449 -24.99 36.32 -6.70
C LEU A 449 -24.17 36.90 -5.54
N GLY A 450 -23.19 37.73 -5.85
CA GLY A 450 -22.47 38.53 -4.87
C GLY A 450 -23.41 39.57 -4.26
N THR A 451 -23.35 39.72 -2.93
CA THR A 451 -24.24 40.61 -2.17
C THR A 451 -23.53 41.83 -1.59
N ILE A 452 -22.20 41.88 -1.65
CA ILE A 452 -21.35 42.92 -1.05
C ILE A 452 -20.20 43.24 -2.03
N ASP A 453 -19.67 44.46 -1.95
CA ASP A 453 -18.48 44.90 -2.70
C ASP A 453 -17.31 43.91 -2.60
N PRO A 454 -16.55 43.72 -3.71
CA PRO A 454 -16.61 44.45 -4.97
C PRO A 454 -17.60 43.90 -6.02
N ASN A 455 -18.37 42.85 -5.73
CA ASN A 455 -19.13 42.10 -6.75
C ASN A 455 -20.67 42.09 -6.57
N PRO A 456 -21.33 43.18 -6.12
CA PRO A 456 -22.77 43.16 -5.88
C PRO A 456 -23.53 42.93 -7.20
N GLY A 457 -24.43 41.95 -7.21
CA GLY A 457 -25.23 41.61 -8.39
C GLY A 457 -24.45 40.99 -9.54
N GLN A 458 -23.24 40.50 -9.30
CA GLN A 458 -22.49 39.64 -10.23
C GLN A 458 -22.69 38.17 -9.85
N VAL A 459 -22.69 37.26 -10.82
CA VAL A 459 -22.56 35.82 -10.56
C VAL A 459 -21.16 35.60 -9.99
N ILE A 460 -21.06 34.99 -8.82
CA ILE A 460 -19.78 34.70 -8.15
C ILE A 460 -19.49 33.21 -8.05
N ALA A 461 -20.49 32.36 -8.25
CA ALA A 461 -20.36 30.92 -8.24
C ALA A 461 -21.46 30.25 -9.06
N VAL A 462 -21.16 29.07 -9.61
CA VAL A 462 -22.14 28.14 -10.14
C VAL A 462 -22.06 26.87 -9.30
N ASN A 463 -23.08 26.62 -8.49
CA ASN A 463 -23.09 25.47 -7.59
C ASN A 463 -23.88 24.33 -8.22
N MET A 464 -23.22 23.20 -8.44
CA MET A 464 -23.86 21.98 -8.93
C MET A 464 -24.81 21.41 -7.87
N THR A 465 -26.01 21.01 -8.30
CA THR A 465 -27.04 20.36 -7.47
C THR A 465 -27.34 18.92 -7.92
N SER A 466 -26.97 18.58 -9.16
CA SER A 466 -26.93 17.20 -9.69
C SER A 466 -25.90 17.12 -10.82
N SER A 467 -25.06 16.08 -10.83
CA SER A 467 -23.95 15.91 -11.78
C SER A 467 -24.38 15.38 -13.16
N GLY A 468 -25.63 14.94 -13.32
CA GLY A 468 -26.10 14.29 -14.55
C GLY A 468 -25.39 12.97 -14.85
N SER A 469 -25.66 12.37 -16.01
CA SER A 469 -25.02 11.13 -16.47
C SER A 469 -25.07 10.99 -18.00
N GLY A 470 -24.13 10.25 -18.61
CA GLY A 470 -24.12 9.91 -20.04
C GLY A 470 -23.41 10.92 -20.96
N TYR A 471 -22.52 11.76 -20.42
CA TYR A 471 -21.82 12.81 -21.16
C TYR A 471 -20.47 12.33 -21.73
N THR A 472 -20.36 12.30 -23.06
CA THR A 472 -19.10 11.95 -23.76
C THR A 472 -18.25 13.16 -24.16
N SER A 473 -18.81 14.37 -24.06
CA SER A 473 -18.13 15.65 -24.26
C SER A 473 -18.64 16.69 -23.27
N ALA A 474 -17.81 17.69 -22.95
CA ALA A 474 -18.17 18.74 -21.99
C ALA A 474 -19.39 19.54 -22.48
N PRO A 475 -20.47 19.66 -21.67
CA PRO A 475 -21.66 20.41 -22.07
C PRO A 475 -21.45 21.92 -22.00
N THR A 476 -22.28 22.66 -22.72
CA THR A 476 -22.29 24.13 -22.69
C THR A 476 -23.09 24.65 -21.49
N VAL A 477 -22.60 25.74 -20.89
CA VAL A 477 -23.28 26.43 -19.77
C VAL A 477 -23.76 27.80 -20.25
N SER A 478 -25.03 28.11 -20.00
CA SER A 478 -25.64 29.41 -20.32
C SER A 478 -26.42 29.97 -19.15
N PHE A 479 -26.48 31.30 -19.09
CA PHE A 479 -27.21 32.07 -18.09
C PHE A 479 -28.38 32.79 -18.76
N ALA A 480 -29.59 32.66 -18.22
CA ALA A 480 -30.79 33.31 -18.74
C ALA A 480 -31.60 34.01 -17.64
N GLY A 481 -32.18 35.17 -17.95
CA GLY A 481 -32.97 35.97 -17.01
C GLY A 481 -32.16 37.00 -16.21
N GLY A 482 -32.87 37.88 -15.51
CA GLY A 482 -32.32 39.09 -14.89
C GLY A 482 -31.97 40.18 -15.91
N SER A 483 -31.81 41.43 -15.47
CA SER A 483 -31.44 42.56 -16.36
C SER A 483 -29.94 42.62 -16.71
N GLY A 484 -29.14 41.66 -16.22
CA GLY A 484 -27.68 41.66 -16.33
C GLY A 484 -27.16 40.94 -17.56
N SER A 485 -25.87 41.15 -17.87
CA SER A 485 -25.20 40.52 -19.01
C SER A 485 -23.75 40.15 -18.70
N GLY A 486 -23.17 39.24 -19.48
CA GLY A 486 -21.73 38.92 -19.46
C GLY A 486 -21.29 37.81 -18.49
N ALA A 487 -22.21 37.06 -17.87
CA ALA A 487 -21.86 35.86 -17.11
C ALA A 487 -21.50 34.71 -18.06
N ALA A 488 -20.37 34.04 -17.81
CA ALA A 488 -19.91 32.88 -18.57
C ALA A 488 -19.25 31.84 -17.66
N ALA A 489 -19.38 30.56 -18.03
CA ALA A 489 -18.82 29.43 -17.31
C ALA A 489 -18.54 28.25 -18.26
N VAL A 490 -17.69 27.33 -17.82
CA VAL A 490 -17.32 26.10 -18.55
C VAL A 490 -17.54 24.90 -17.65
N ALA A 491 -18.16 23.84 -18.18
CA ALA A 491 -18.34 22.57 -17.47
C ALA A 491 -17.16 21.63 -17.73
N HIS A 492 -16.74 20.88 -16.71
CA HIS A 492 -15.68 19.87 -16.81
C HIS A 492 -16.24 18.47 -16.54
N LEU A 493 -15.85 17.50 -17.36
CA LEU A 493 -16.25 16.10 -17.17
C LEU A 493 -15.49 15.45 -16.01
N GLY A 494 -16.18 14.55 -15.31
CA GLY A 494 -15.61 13.73 -14.27
C GLY A 494 -14.83 12.54 -14.80
N VAL A 495 -13.90 12.09 -13.97
CA VAL A 495 -13.07 10.91 -14.21
C VAL A 495 -13.06 10.07 -12.94
N THR A 496 -13.21 8.77 -13.11
CA THR A 496 -12.93 7.77 -12.09
C THR A 496 -11.60 7.09 -12.39
N ARG A 497 -10.93 6.55 -11.37
CA ARG A 497 -9.73 5.76 -11.51
C ARG A 497 -10.07 4.28 -11.40
N ASN A 498 -9.57 3.48 -12.32
CA ASN A 498 -9.43 2.06 -12.12
C ASN A 498 -8.04 1.82 -11.54
N LEU A 499 -7.97 1.16 -10.38
CA LEU A 499 -6.70 0.74 -9.81
C LEU A 499 -6.23 -0.49 -10.59
N ILE A 500 -5.16 -0.35 -11.37
CA ILE A 500 -4.68 -1.38 -12.31
C ILE A 500 -3.41 -2.08 -11.83
N GLY A 501 -2.76 -1.58 -10.79
CA GLY A 501 -1.58 -2.19 -10.22
C GLY A 501 -1.12 -1.48 -8.95
N LEU A 502 -0.17 -2.11 -8.27
CA LEU A 502 0.54 -1.56 -7.12
C LEU A 502 2.03 -1.81 -7.31
N THR A 503 2.86 -0.81 -7.02
CA THR A 503 4.31 -0.90 -7.15
C THR A 503 4.98 -0.58 -5.82
N LEU A 504 5.96 -1.39 -5.41
CA LEU A 504 6.85 -1.03 -4.30
C LEU A 504 7.74 0.13 -4.77
N ALA A 505 7.60 1.29 -4.15
CA ALA A 505 8.14 2.53 -4.69
C ALA A 505 9.62 2.70 -4.31
N ALA A 506 10.57 2.26 -5.15
CA ALA A 506 12.02 2.43 -4.93
C ALA A 506 12.64 1.56 -3.77
N PRO A 507 13.98 1.45 -3.70
CA PRO A 507 14.67 0.64 -2.69
C PRO A 507 14.36 1.09 -1.25
N GLY A 508 14.04 0.15 -0.35
CA GLY A 508 13.75 0.40 1.08
C GLY A 508 12.26 0.48 1.45
N TYR A 509 11.34 0.49 0.48
CA TYR A 509 9.90 0.62 0.71
C TYR A 509 9.20 -0.71 1.02
N GLY A 510 9.90 -1.85 0.86
CA GLY A 510 9.43 -3.15 1.35
C GLY A 510 9.31 -3.22 2.88
N GLY A 511 9.71 -2.17 3.60
CA GLY A 511 9.81 -2.21 5.06
C GLY A 511 10.88 -3.19 5.52
N ALA A 512 10.89 -3.48 6.82
CA ALA A 512 11.84 -4.40 7.42
C ALA A 512 11.26 -5.04 8.69
N GLY A 513 11.71 -6.26 9.00
CA GLY A 513 11.34 -6.96 10.24
C GLY A 513 10.03 -7.73 10.14
N TYR A 514 9.48 -7.94 8.94
CA TYR A 514 8.34 -8.83 8.76
C TYR A 514 8.75 -10.29 8.96
N LEU A 515 8.05 -11.01 9.84
CA LEU A 515 8.27 -12.45 10.08
C LEU A 515 7.33 -13.34 9.23
N SER A 516 6.28 -12.74 8.67
CA SER A 516 5.29 -13.37 7.80
C SER A 516 4.81 -12.37 6.76
N ASP A 517 4.21 -12.86 5.68
CA ASP A 517 3.59 -12.04 4.65
C ASP A 517 2.57 -11.06 5.26
N PRO A 518 2.71 -9.74 5.07
CA PRO A 518 1.76 -8.79 5.61
C PRO A 518 0.44 -8.81 4.85
N THR A 519 -0.64 -8.49 5.58
CA THR A 519 -1.96 -8.26 4.94
C THR A 519 -1.97 -6.88 4.29
N VAL A 520 -2.44 -6.80 3.05
CA VAL A 520 -2.59 -5.54 2.31
C VAL A 520 -4.05 -5.12 2.35
N THR A 521 -4.31 -3.91 2.83
CA THR A 521 -5.65 -3.34 2.86
C THR A 521 -5.71 -2.12 1.95
N ILE A 522 -6.67 -2.14 1.02
CA ILE A 522 -6.94 -1.04 0.09
C ILE A 522 -8.28 -0.45 0.51
N THR A 523 -8.28 0.79 1.00
CA THR A 523 -9.49 1.46 1.49
C THR A 523 -9.73 2.75 0.73
N ASP A 524 -10.97 2.94 0.27
CA ASP A 524 -11.45 4.20 -0.29
C ASP A 524 -12.95 4.37 0.01
N ALA A 525 -13.44 5.62 -0.05
CA ALA A 525 -14.84 5.96 0.19
C ALA A 525 -15.77 5.70 -1.01
N THR A 526 -15.23 5.51 -2.23
CA THR A 526 -16.02 5.49 -3.48
C THR A 526 -15.78 4.28 -4.38
N GLY A 527 -14.54 3.76 -4.42
CA GLY A 527 -14.22 2.58 -5.22
C GLY A 527 -14.47 1.25 -4.49
N THR A 528 -14.61 0.17 -5.26
CA THR A 528 -14.79 -1.19 -4.71
C THR A 528 -13.97 -2.23 -5.50
N GLY A 529 -13.78 -3.41 -4.91
CA GLY A 529 -13.30 -4.60 -5.61
C GLY A 529 -11.78 -4.75 -5.74
N ALA A 530 -10.95 -3.79 -5.30
CA ALA A 530 -9.50 -3.99 -5.30
C ALA A 530 -9.06 -4.90 -4.15
N THR A 531 -8.27 -5.92 -4.45
CA THR A 531 -7.57 -6.72 -3.44
C THR A 531 -6.14 -6.97 -3.86
N ALA A 532 -5.25 -7.12 -2.88
CA ALA A 532 -3.85 -7.40 -3.10
C ALA A 532 -3.30 -8.33 -2.02
N ARG A 533 -2.17 -8.96 -2.32
CA ARG A 533 -1.40 -9.81 -1.41
C ARG A 533 0.06 -9.37 -1.46
N ALA A 534 0.66 -9.14 -0.30
CA ALA A 534 2.11 -8.97 -0.21
C ALA A 534 2.79 -10.31 0.07
N ARG A 535 4.02 -10.48 -0.41
CA ARG A 535 4.91 -11.56 0.01
C ARG A 535 6.27 -10.99 0.39
N ILE A 536 6.85 -11.53 1.46
CA ILE A 536 8.19 -11.13 1.86
C ILE A 536 9.25 -11.85 1.04
N GLY A 537 10.31 -11.13 0.69
CA GLY A 537 11.49 -11.71 0.08
C GLY A 537 12.28 -12.51 1.09
N ARG A 538 12.82 -13.66 0.65
CA ARG A 538 13.53 -14.58 1.54
C ARG A 538 14.82 -15.04 0.86
N GLY A 539 15.95 -14.68 1.47
CA GLY A 539 17.27 -15.24 1.17
C GLY A 539 17.53 -16.52 1.97
N PRO A 540 18.80 -16.90 2.19
CA PRO A 540 19.13 -18.10 2.95
C PRO A 540 18.75 -17.94 4.42
N ASN A 541 18.04 -18.92 4.96
CA ASN A 541 17.91 -19.09 6.40
C ASN A 541 19.11 -19.88 6.88
N TYR A 542 20.04 -19.19 7.53
CA TYR A 542 21.16 -19.82 8.22
C TYR A 542 20.65 -20.73 9.33
N GLY A 543 21.42 -21.78 9.61
CA GLY A 543 21.14 -22.71 10.68
C GLY A 543 21.16 -21.99 12.03
N LYS A 544 20.18 -22.24 12.88
CA LYS A 544 20.24 -21.78 14.28
C LYS A 544 21.20 -22.67 15.04
N VAL A 545 22.11 -22.07 15.81
CA VAL A 545 23.06 -22.83 16.62
C VAL A 545 22.54 -22.97 18.05
N HIS A 546 22.29 -24.20 18.47
CA HIS A 546 21.91 -24.53 19.83
C HIS A 546 23.09 -25.10 20.61
N LEU A 547 23.18 -24.73 21.88
CA LEU A 547 24.12 -25.27 22.84
C LEU A 547 23.37 -26.22 23.77
N ILE A 548 23.82 -27.48 23.81
CA ILE A 548 23.20 -28.54 24.60
C ILE A 548 24.22 -29.04 25.63
N THR A 549 23.85 -28.99 26.91
CA THR A 549 24.70 -29.42 28.03
C THR A 549 23.99 -30.52 28.81
N SER A 550 24.65 -31.63 29.08
CA SER A 550 24.07 -32.79 29.77
C SER A 550 24.92 -33.19 30.96
N LEU A 551 24.27 -33.40 32.11
CA LEU A 551 24.85 -33.98 33.32
C LEU A 551 24.32 -35.40 33.51
N ALA A 552 25.23 -36.34 33.71
CA ALA A 552 24.92 -37.68 34.19
C ALA A 552 25.64 -37.98 35.50
N GLU A 553 24.98 -38.77 36.34
CA GLU A 553 25.54 -39.28 37.59
C GLU A 553 25.10 -40.73 37.81
N THR A 554 26.06 -41.64 37.94
CA THR A 554 25.79 -43.06 38.23
C THR A 554 25.37 -43.25 39.70
N ARG A 555 24.87 -44.45 40.03
CA ARG A 555 24.45 -44.79 41.40
C ARG A 555 25.58 -44.72 42.43
N SER A 556 26.82 -44.98 42.03
CA SER A 556 28.02 -44.85 42.86
C SER A 556 28.54 -43.42 42.98
N GLY A 557 27.94 -42.48 42.24
CA GLY A 557 28.25 -41.05 42.31
C GLY A 557 29.28 -40.56 41.30
N ALA A 558 29.72 -41.39 40.33
CA ALA A 558 30.55 -40.89 39.24
C ALA A 558 29.75 -39.92 38.38
N ARG A 559 30.29 -38.73 38.16
CA ARG A 559 29.65 -37.65 37.40
C ARG A 559 30.36 -37.42 36.08
N SER A 560 29.62 -37.10 35.03
CA SER A 560 30.17 -36.57 33.79
C SER A 560 29.28 -35.48 33.25
N MET A 561 29.89 -34.40 32.77
CA MET A 561 29.19 -33.34 32.08
C MET A 561 29.77 -33.18 30.68
N THR A 562 28.89 -33.20 29.69
CA THR A 562 29.26 -33.07 28.29
C THR A 562 28.41 -32.01 27.63
N GLN A 563 28.99 -31.36 26.63
CA GLN A 563 28.33 -30.34 25.86
C GLN A 563 28.55 -30.57 24.37
N MET A 564 27.54 -30.22 23.59
CA MET A 564 27.67 -30.13 22.14
C MET A 564 26.97 -28.90 21.59
N GLU A 565 27.50 -28.44 20.47
CA GLU A 565 26.88 -27.43 19.63
C GLU A 565 26.25 -28.13 18.44
N VAL A 566 24.99 -27.82 18.19
CA VAL A 566 24.26 -28.37 17.05
C VAL A 566 23.63 -27.26 16.24
N SER A 567 23.47 -27.52 14.94
CA SER A 567 22.82 -26.57 14.05
C SER A 567 21.84 -27.25 13.12
N GLY A 568 20.78 -26.51 12.79
CA GLY A 568 19.98 -26.82 11.61
C GLY A 568 20.81 -26.65 10.32
N PRO A 569 20.37 -27.26 9.21
CA PRO A 569 20.96 -26.98 7.91
C PRO A 569 20.70 -25.53 7.51
N VAL A 570 21.49 -25.04 6.53
CA VAL A 570 21.06 -23.87 5.75
C VAL A 570 19.82 -24.26 4.95
N LEU A 571 18.81 -23.41 4.97
CA LEU A 571 17.57 -23.58 4.23
C LEU A 571 17.39 -22.38 3.30
N GLY A 572 16.62 -22.54 2.23
CA GLY A 572 16.43 -21.46 1.25
C GLY A 572 17.40 -21.58 0.08
N PHE A 573 17.65 -20.46 -0.59
CA PHE A 573 18.63 -20.37 -1.67
C PHE A 573 19.77 -19.47 -1.20
N HIS A 574 21.01 -19.93 -1.38
CA HIS A 574 22.22 -19.26 -0.93
C HIS A 574 23.21 -19.17 -2.09
N ILE A 575 23.88 -18.05 -2.25
CA ILE A 575 24.98 -17.93 -3.22
C ILE A 575 26.25 -18.41 -2.55
N THR A 576 26.81 -19.51 -3.05
CA THR A 576 28.01 -20.13 -2.45
C THR A 576 29.28 -19.90 -3.26
N ALA A 577 29.18 -19.46 -4.51
CA ALA A 577 30.31 -19.20 -5.41
C ALA A 577 29.85 -18.33 -6.60
N ALA A 578 30.80 -17.73 -7.32
CA ALA A 578 30.49 -17.00 -8.56
C ALA A 578 29.84 -17.92 -9.60
N LEU A 579 30.42 -19.10 -9.82
CA LEU A 579 29.82 -20.20 -10.57
C LEU A 579 29.65 -21.40 -9.63
N THR A 580 28.44 -21.91 -9.49
CA THR A 580 28.17 -23.13 -8.72
C THR A 580 27.70 -24.23 -9.66
N LEU A 581 28.39 -25.38 -9.61
CA LEU A 581 28.01 -26.60 -10.32
C LEU A 581 27.51 -27.62 -9.29
N ASP A 582 26.19 -27.70 -9.16
CA ASP A 582 25.52 -28.48 -8.12
C ASP A 582 25.08 -29.86 -8.66
N GLY A 583 25.80 -30.89 -8.20
CA GLY A 583 25.62 -32.28 -8.56
C GLY A 583 26.94 -33.02 -8.77
N PRO A 584 26.95 -34.35 -8.61
CA PRO A 584 28.18 -35.15 -8.64
C PRO A 584 28.79 -35.22 -10.05
N ASN A 585 30.13 -35.12 -10.13
CA ASN A 585 30.92 -35.32 -11.35
C ASN A 585 30.44 -34.46 -12.54
N PRO A 586 30.52 -33.12 -12.46
CA PRO A 586 30.03 -32.23 -13.49
C PRO A 586 30.72 -32.49 -14.84
N ILE A 587 29.95 -32.38 -15.92
CA ILE A 587 30.43 -32.55 -17.29
C ILE A 587 30.96 -31.20 -17.78
N ILE A 588 32.29 -31.11 -17.91
CA ILE A 588 32.97 -29.90 -18.38
C ILE A 588 33.77 -30.30 -19.62
N ASP A 589 33.28 -29.90 -20.79
CA ASP A 589 33.89 -30.25 -22.08
C ASP A 589 35.09 -29.35 -22.39
N THR A 590 34.91 -28.03 -22.20
CA THR A 590 35.97 -27.04 -22.35
C THR A 590 35.80 -25.89 -21.35
N LEU A 591 36.91 -25.33 -20.88
CA LEU A 591 36.94 -24.05 -20.16
C LEU A 591 37.75 -23.01 -20.97
N PRO A 592 37.52 -21.70 -20.75
CA PRO A 592 38.14 -20.66 -21.56
C PRO A 592 39.66 -20.68 -21.46
N ASN A 593 40.34 -20.50 -22.59
CA ASN A 593 41.81 -20.40 -22.65
C ASN A 593 42.30 -18.97 -22.94
N SER A 594 41.43 -17.96 -22.80
CA SER A 594 41.85 -16.56 -22.92
C SER A 594 42.74 -16.13 -21.73
N SER A 595 43.60 -15.13 -21.90
CA SER A 595 44.31 -14.53 -20.76
C SER A 595 43.45 -13.60 -19.94
N ASN A 596 42.38 -13.07 -20.53
CA ASN A 596 41.61 -12.00 -19.93
C ASN A 596 40.24 -12.45 -19.43
N PHE A 597 39.85 -13.72 -19.65
CA PHE A 597 38.61 -14.21 -19.05
C PHE A 597 38.77 -14.24 -17.54
N ILE A 598 37.69 -14.17 -16.79
CA ILE A 598 37.76 -14.27 -15.33
C ILE A 598 36.50 -14.90 -14.76
N VAL A 599 36.67 -15.79 -13.79
CA VAL A 599 35.59 -16.22 -12.90
C VAL A 599 36.00 -15.79 -11.49
N SER A 600 35.47 -14.67 -11.01
CA SER A 600 35.87 -14.07 -9.74
C SER A 600 34.81 -14.30 -8.69
N GLY A 601 35.18 -14.97 -7.60
CA GLY A 601 34.36 -15.06 -6.38
C GLY A 601 34.56 -13.89 -5.42
N ASN A 602 35.49 -12.97 -5.70
CA ASN A 602 35.57 -11.71 -4.97
C ASN A 602 34.36 -10.83 -5.31
N ASP A 603 33.80 -10.18 -4.30
CA ASP A 603 32.70 -9.24 -4.46
C ASP A 603 33.10 -8.03 -5.31
N ASN A 604 32.41 -7.87 -6.44
CA ASN A 604 32.55 -6.74 -7.35
C ASN A 604 31.91 -5.46 -6.76
N ASN A 605 30.97 -5.59 -5.81
CA ASN A 605 30.33 -4.50 -5.08
C ASN A 605 29.85 -3.34 -5.97
N SER A 606 29.06 -3.65 -7.01
CA SER A 606 28.56 -2.67 -7.96
C SER A 606 27.71 -1.57 -7.32
N CYS A 607 27.09 -1.83 -6.17
CA CYS A 607 26.31 -0.85 -5.42
C CYS A 607 27.14 0.04 -4.48
N SER A 608 28.47 -0.16 -4.41
CA SER A 608 29.37 0.59 -3.52
C SER A 608 28.95 0.53 -2.05
N ASP A 609 28.47 -0.64 -1.59
CA ASP A 609 28.15 -0.86 -0.18
C ASP A 609 29.42 -0.73 0.67
N PRO A 610 29.41 0.02 1.79
CA PRO A 610 30.55 0.11 2.70
C PRO A 610 30.97 -1.23 3.31
N TYR A 611 30.09 -2.23 3.29
CA TYR A 611 30.32 -3.59 3.77
C TYR A 611 30.39 -4.55 2.58
N ALA A 612 31.56 -4.65 1.93
CA ALA A 612 31.78 -5.66 0.91
C ALA A 612 31.64 -7.06 1.52
N GLU A 613 30.94 -7.97 0.82
CA GLU A 613 30.79 -9.35 1.29
C GLU A 613 32.15 -10.07 1.25
N PRO A 614 32.40 -11.02 2.16
CA PRO A 614 33.59 -11.86 2.11
C PRO A 614 33.72 -12.54 0.74
N PRO A 615 34.95 -12.74 0.22
CA PRO A 615 35.14 -13.47 -1.02
C PRO A 615 34.53 -14.87 -0.94
N HIS A 616 33.76 -15.25 -1.95
CA HIS A 616 33.33 -16.61 -2.19
C HIS A 616 34.34 -17.36 -3.08
N PRO A 617 34.27 -18.69 -3.17
CA PRO A 617 34.95 -19.45 -4.22
C PRO A 617 34.60 -18.91 -5.62
N ALA A 618 35.57 -18.96 -6.53
CA ALA A 618 35.33 -18.69 -7.94
C ALA A 618 34.39 -19.76 -8.53
N ILE A 619 34.68 -21.03 -8.24
CA ILE A 619 33.82 -22.14 -8.63
C ILE A 619 33.50 -22.99 -7.39
N GLY A 620 32.20 -23.14 -7.11
CA GLY A 620 31.66 -24.05 -6.12
C GLY A 620 31.38 -25.41 -6.76
N SER A 621 31.91 -26.47 -6.15
CA SER A 621 31.69 -27.86 -6.55
C SER A 621 30.83 -28.61 -5.55
N PHE A 622 30.22 -29.72 -6.00
CA PHE A 622 29.46 -30.64 -5.16
C PHE A 622 30.28 -31.89 -4.87
N ASP A 623 30.90 -31.96 -3.69
CA ASP A 623 31.47 -33.21 -3.18
C ASP A 623 30.78 -33.65 -1.90
N ASP A 624 29.91 -34.66 -2.01
CA ASP A 624 29.22 -35.26 -0.87
C ASP A 624 30.18 -36.23 -0.15
N PRO A 625 30.56 -35.93 1.12
CA PRO A 625 31.48 -36.78 1.88
C PRO A 625 30.91 -38.16 2.21
N ASN A 626 29.59 -38.36 2.08
CA ASN A 626 28.90 -39.61 2.37
C ASN A 626 28.51 -40.38 1.10
N ALA A 627 28.81 -39.87 -0.09
CA ALA A 627 28.47 -40.53 -1.34
C ALA A 627 29.23 -41.87 -1.51
N SER A 628 28.55 -42.85 -2.11
CA SER A 628 29.12 -44.14 -2.47
C SER A 628 28.79 -44.47 -3.94
N PRO A 629 29.77 -44.46 -4.85
CA PRO A 629 31.18 -44.11 -4.63
C PRO A 629 31.37 -42.62 -4.26
N PRO A 630 32.51 -42.23 -3.66
CA PRO A 630 32.83 -40.83 -3.41
C PRO A 630 32.76 -40.01 -4.69
N THR A 631 32.27 -38.78 -4.56
CA THR A 631 32.25 -37.80 -5.64
C THR A 631 33.60 -37.07 -5.70
N HIS A 632 34.01 -36.66 -6.90
CA HIS A 632 35.30 -35.98 -7.13
C HIS A 632 35.15 -34.72 -7.97
N SER A 633 34.02 -34.03 -7.84
CA SER A 633 33.64 -32.85 -8.62
C SER A 633 34.67 -31.72 -8.52
N THR A 634 35.23 -31.46 -7.34
CA THR A 634 36.29 -30.44 -7.19
C THR A 634 37.50 -30.77 -8.06
N GLN A 635 37.94 -32.03 -8.04
CA GLN A 635 39.08 -32.47 -8.84
C GLN A 635 38.73 -32.46 -10.34
N THR A 636 37.53 -32.92 -10.71
CA THR A 636 37.05 -32.85 -12.09
C THR A 636 37.10 -31.44 -12.65
N ILE A 637 36.71 -30.42 -11.88
CA ILE A 637 36.80 -29.02 -12.32
C ILE A 637 38.25 -28.56 -12.44
N LEU A 638 39.08 -28.86 -11.44
CA LEU A 638 40.50 -28.47 -11.44
C LEU A 638 41.26 -29.04 -12.66
N ASP A 639 40.99 -30.29 -13.01
CA ASP A 639 41.64 -30.97 -14.14
C ASP A 639 41.28 -30.36 -15.50
N GLN A 640 40.14 -29.66 -15.60
CA GLN A 640 39.69 -29.00 -16.82
C GLN A 640 40.18 -27.56 -16.96
N ILE A 641 40.74 -26.95 -15.90
CA ILE A 641 41.29 -25.60 -15.98
C ILE A 641 42.55 -25.61 -16.86
N PRO A 642 42.59 -24.82 -17.96
CA PRO A 642 43.75 -24.82 -18.84
C PRO A 642 45.03 -24.39 -18.11
N ALA A 643 46.14 -25.05 -18.43
CA ALA A 643 47.45 -24.73 -17.85
C ALA A 643 47.79 -23.24 -18.04
N GLY A 644 48.24 -22.57 -16.98
CA GLY A 644 48.56 -21.14 -16.99
C GLY A 644 47.34 -20.20 -16.82
N ARG A 645 46.13 -20.75 -16.61
CA ARG A 645 44.90 -19.96 -16.34
C ARG A 645 44.40 -20.05 -14.91
N THR A 646 45.16 -20.65 -13.99
CA THR A 646 44.77 -20.80 -12.58
C THR A 646 44.48 -19.46 -11.88
N MET A 647 45.21 -18.40 -12.24
CA MET A 647 45.02 -17.06 -11.69
C MET A 647 43.73 -16.36 -12.15
N ASN A 648 43.07 -16.87 -13.20
CA ASN A 648 41.81 -16.34 -13.72
C ASN A 648 40.59 -16.77 -12.89
N TYR A 649 40.82 -17.51 -11.80
CA TYR A 649 39.79 -17.96 -10.85
C TYR A 649 40.08 -17.43 -9.43
N PRO A 650 40.11 -16.10 -9.19
CA PRO A 650 40.33 -15.56 -7.85
C PRO A 650 39.08 -15.66 -6.98
N GLY A 651 39.27 -15.78 -5.67
CA GLY A 651 38.19 -15.90 -4.69
C GLY A 651 38.72 -16.46 -3.37
N GLU A 652 37.81 -17.02 -2.58
CA GLU A 652 38.11 -17.63 -1.29
C GLU A 652 39.21 -18.68 -1.37
N GLY A 653 40.17 -18.61 -0.44
CA GLY A 653 41.22 -19.61 -0.27
C GLY A 653 42.33 -19.57 -1.32
N GLY A 654 42.35 -18.61 -2.25
CA GLY A 654 43.42 -18.42 -3.24
C GLY A 654 43.22 -19.17 -4.56
N SER A 655 43.84 -18.64 -5.62
CA SER A 655 43.62 -19.06 -7.01
C SER A 655 44.36 -20.38 -7.39
N PRO A 656 43.72 -21.34 -8.09
CA PRO A 656 42.32 -21.30 -8.50
C PRO A 656 41.39 -21.58 -7.31
N ALA A 657 40.42 -20.69 -7.09
CA ALA A 657 39.49 -20.74 -5.98
C ALA A 657 38.32 -21.70 -6.27
N VAL A 658 38.65 -22.96 -6.56
CA VAL A 658 37.67 -24.06 -6.71
C VAL A 658 37.52 -24.75 -5.37
N ARG A 659 36.31 -24.79 -4.80
CA ARG A 659 36.07 -25.35 -3.45
C ARG A 659 34.80 -26.17 -3.41
N ASN A 660 34.82 -27.22 -2.59
CA ASN A 660 33.61 -27.96 -2.26
C ASN A 660 32.67 -27.09 -1.43
N VAL A 661 31.51 -26.78 -2.01
CA VAL A 661 30.46 -25.98 -1.36
C VAL A 661 29.28 -26.84 -0.92
N TRP A 662 29.37 -28.17 -1.02
CA TRP A 662 28.29 -29.10 -0.66
C TRP A 662 27.63 -28.71 0.65
N GLU A 663 28.38 -28.45 1.73
CA GLU A 663 27.77 -28.04 3.00
C GLU A 663 27.07 -26.66 2.97
N GLY A 664 27.66 -25.69 2.27
CA GLY A 664 27.13 -24.32 2.16
C GLY A 664 25.79 -24.23 1.42
N LEU A 665 25.50 -25.20 0.54
CA LEU A 665 24.26 -25.27 -0.24
C LEU A 665 23.02 -25.60 0.61
N GLY A 666 23.22 -26.20 1.78
CA GLY A 666 22.09 -26.60 2.63
C GLY A 666 21.18 -27.68 2.04
N GLU A 667 20.09 -28.02 2.74
CA GLU A 667 19.20 -29.13 2.33
C GLU A 667 18.30 -28.78 1.14
N THR A 668 17.92 -27.51 1.02
CA THR A 668 17.03 -27.07 -0.04
C THR A 668 17.70 -27.20 -1.40
N MET A 669 18.94 -26.72 -1.53
CA MET A 669 19.62 -26.72 -2.82
C MET A 669 20.21 -28.09 -3.17
N ARG A 670 20.62 -28.90 -2.18
CA ARG A 670 21.14 -30.26 -2.41
C ARG A 670 20.09 -31.30 -2.84
N SER A 671 18.82 -30.92 -3.00
CA SER A 671 17.74 -31.84 -3.37
C SER A 671 16.99 -31.39 -4.61
N PRO A 672 16.67 -32.31 -5.56
CA PRO A 672 15.83 -31.98 -6.71
C PRO A 672 14.48 -31.38 -6.31
N SER A 673 13.85 -31.88 -5.24
CA SER A 673 12.57 -31.38 -4.74
C SER A 673 12.68 -29.97 -4.16
N GLY A 674 13.75 -29.65 -3.43
CA GLY A 674 13.97 -28.32 -2.88
C GLY A 674 14.27 -27.28 -3.97
N LEU A 675 15.15 -27.60 -4.92
CA LEU A 675 15.41 -26.74 -6.08
C LEU A 675 14.16 -26.55 -6.94
N LYS A 676 13.36 -27.61 -7.16
CA LYS A 676 12.08 -27.49 -7.85
C LYS A 676 11.14 -26.51 -7.13
N ALA A 677 11.01 -26.63 -5.81
CA ALA A 677 10.15 -25.73 -5.03
C ALA A 677 10.60 -24.26 -5.13
N TYR A 678 11.92 -24.01 -5.18
CA TYR A 678 12.46 -22.67 -5.38
C TYR A 678 12.12 -22.11 -6.77
N ILE A 679 12.38 -22.88 -7.85
CA ILE A 679 12.09 -22.41 -9.21
C ILE A 679 10.58 -22.29 -9.50
N ASP A 680 9.72 -23.12 -8.87
CA ASP A 680 8.26 -22.95 -8.94
C ASP A 680 7.85 -21.59 -8.31
N SER A 681 8.52 -21.16 -7.24
CA SER A 681 8.30 -19.84 -6.63
C SER A 681 8.76 -18.71 -7.55
N ALA A 682 9.91 -18.87 -8.21
CA ALA A 682 10.44 -17.92 -9.20
C ALA A 682 9.52 -17.82 -10.43
N GLU A 683 9.00 -18.95 -10.92
CA GLU A 683 8.01 -19.01 -12.00
C GLU A 683 6.75 -18.22 -11.66
N GLY A 684 6.25 -18.39 -10.43
CA GLY A 684 5.11 -17.62 -9.93
C GLY A 684 5.34 -16.12 -9.93
N GLN A 685 6.56 -15.66 -9.63
CA GLN A 685 6.92 -14.24 -9.72
C GLN A 685 7.04 -13.74 -11.16
N ALA A 686 7.69 -14.51 -12.02
CA ALA A 686 7.81 -14.17 -13.43
C ALA A 686 6.43 -14.07 -14.10
N ALA A 687 5.52 -15.01 -13.81
CA ALA A 687 4.17 -15.00 -14.33
C ALA A 687 3.37 -13.76 -13.89
N LEU A 688 3.55 -13.29 -12.66
CA LEU A 688 2.90 -12.09 -12.12
C LEU A 688 3.20 -10.84 -12.95
N TYR A 689 4.44 -10.70 -13.41
CA TYR A 689 4.91 -9.54 -14.16
C TYR A 689 4.96 -9.76 -15.67
N GLY A 690 4.40 -10.87 -16.18
CA GLY A 690 4.43 -11.19 -17.61
C GLY A 690 5.83 -11.50 -18.15
N LEU A 691 6.73 -11.99 -17.29
CA LEU A 691 8.12 -12.36 -17.58
C LEU A 691 8.35 -13.88 -17.59
N ARG A 692 7.28 -14.68 -17.68
CA ARG A 692 7.33 -16.13 -17.91
C ARG A 692 7.30 -16.42 -19.41
N TYR A 693 8.21 -17.27 -19.88
CA TYR A 693 8.35 -17.65 -21.29
C TYR A 693 8.34 -19.19 -21.42
N PRO A 694 7.40 -19.78 -22.16
CA PRO A 694 6.24 -19.15 -22.77
C PRO A 694 5.28 -18.56 -21.72
N PRO A 695 4.36 -17.64 -22.08
CA PRO A 695 3.42 -17.08 -21.11
C PRO A 695 2.47 -18.12 -20.50
N ALA A 696 2.13 -19.16 -21.27
CA ALA A 696 1.21 -20.21 -20.84
C ALA A 696 1.89 -21.20 -19.89
N ALA A 697 1.34 -21.36 -18.68
CA ALA A 697 1.79 -22.35 -17.70
C ALA A 697 1.84 -23.77 -18.31
N ASN A 698 2.80 -24.59 -17.86
CA ASN A 698 3.06 -25.96 -18.33
C ASN A 698 3.40 -26.09 -19.83
N SER A 699 3.70 -24.97 -20.50
CA SER A 699 4.20 -24.99 -21.88
C SER A 699 5.72 -24.81 -21.87
N ILE A 700 6.41 -25.49 -22.79
CA ILE A 700 7.86 -25.46 -22.97
C ILE A 700 8.17 -24.88 -24.35
N GLY A 701 9.29 -24.15 -24.50
CA GLY A 701 9.71 -23.65 -25.80
C GLY A 701 11.20 -23.33 -25.90
N ASP A 702 11.61 -22.92 -27.10
CA ASP A 702 12.94 -22.39 -27.38
C ASP A 702 12.86 -20.87 -27.53
N PHE A 703 13.71 -20.16 -26.80
CA PHE A 703 13.71 -18.70 -26.73
C PHE A 703 15.08 -18.10 -27.07
N THR A 704 15.07 -16.81 -27.41
CA THR A 704 16.28 -16.04 -27.70
C THR A 704 16.23 -14.69 -27.00
N ASP A 705 17.35 -13.96 -27.00
CA ASP A 705 17.42 -12.57 -26.51
C ASP A 705 16.46 -11.60 -27.24
N ALA A 706 15.94 -11.98 -28.41
CA ALA A 706 14.93 -11.21 -29.14
C ALA A 706 13.48 -11.52 -28.69
N THR A 707 13.25 -12.65 -28.02
CA THR A 707 11.89 -13.09 -27.64
C THR A 707 11.58 -12.93 -26.16
N ILE A 708 12.61 -12.73 -25.33
CA ILE A 708 12.46 -12.43 -23.90
C ILE A 708 12.70 -10.95 -23.62
N ASN A 709 12.05 -10.43 -22.58
CA ASN A 709 12.32 -9.09 -22.08
C ASN A 709 13.63 -9.09 -21.27
N MET A 710 14.70 -8.57 -21.88
CA MET A 710 16.04 -8.47 -21.28
C MET A 710 16.13 -7.41 -20.18
N GLY A 711 15.26 -6.39 -20.24
CA GLY A 711 15.26 -5.29 -19.29
C GLY A 711 16.22 -4.14 -19.57
N THR A 712 16.05 -3.05 -18.81
CA THR A 712 16.87 -1.83 -18.91
C THR A 712 17.18 -1.27 -17.52
N GLY A 713 18.31 -1.67 -16.93
CA GLY A 713 18.84 -1.05 -15.70
C GLY A 713 18.10 -1.36 -14.39
N ASP A 714 17.11 -2.25 -14.41
CA ASP A 714 16.37 -2.69 -13.22
C ASP A 714 16.68 -4.16 -12.91
N ALA A 715 17.37 -4.40 -11.80
CA ALA A 715 17.73 -5.75 -11.36
C ALA A 715 16.62 -6.44 -10.54
N ASN A 716 15.58 -5.72 -10.10
CA ASN A 716 14.51 -6.27 -9.26
C ASN A 716 13.41 -6.96 -10.07
N ARG A 717 13.81 -7.95 -10.88
CA ARG A 717 12.90 -8.74 -11.72
C ARG A 717 13.28 -10.21 -11.70
N VAL A 718 12.30 -11.06 -12.04
CA VAL A 718 12.50 -12.49 -12.28
C VAL A 718 12.03 -12.80 -13.69
N VAL A 719 12.95 -13.25 -14.54
CA VAL A 719 12.71 -13.76 -15.89
C VAL A 719 12.77 -15.27 -15.83
N TYR A 720 11.69 -15.95 -16.20
CA TYR A 720 11.60 -17.41 -16.13
C TYR A 720 11.36 -17.99 -17.53
N VAL A 721 12.29 -18.81 -17.99
CA VAL A 721 12.21 -19.53 -19.26
C VAL A 721 12.00 -21.02 -18.98
N ASP A 722 10.79 -21.51 -19.27
CA ASP A 722 10.47 -22.92 -19.25
C ASP A 722 10.89 -23.56 -20.59
N GLY A 723 12.15 -23.98 -20.69
CA GLY A 723 12.74 -24.56 -21.91
C GLY A 723 14.15 -24.05 -22.20
N ASN A 724 14.54 -24.05 -23.49
CA ASN A 724 15.89 -23.62 -23.88
C ASN A 724 15.95 -22.11 -24.12
N LEU A 725 17.10 -21.51 -23.82
CA LEU A 725 17.35 -20.08 -24.06
C LEU A 725 18.70 -19.89 -24.76
N THR A 726 18.72 -19.10 -25.83
CA THR A 726 19.95 -18.68 -26.51
C THR A 726 20.11 -17.17 -26.48
N LEU A 727 21.11 -16.68 -25.75
CA LEU A 727 21.46 -15.27 -25.65
C LEU A 727 22.68 -14.98 -26.54
N SER A 728 22.45 -14.33 -27.67
CA SER A 728 23.48 -14.12 -28.71
C SER A 728 23.71 -12.67 -29.12
N GLY A 729 22.84 -11.75 -28.68
CA GLY A 729 22.94 -10.32 -28.97
C GLY A 729 23.99 -9.56 -28.16
N ASN A 730 23.87 -8.23 -28.22
CA ASN A 730 24.74 -7.26 -27.55
C ASN A 730 23.99 -6.41 -26.50
N THR A 731 22.73 -6.73 -26.24
CA THR A 731 21.90 -6.00 -25.27
C THR A 731 22.05 -6.65 -23.91
N ASP A 732 22.42 -5.85 -22.92
CA ASP A 732 22.58 -6.31 -21.55
C ASP A 732 21.22 -6.69 -20.93
N GLY A 733 21.21 -7.80 -20.19
CA GLY A 733 20.06 -8.28 -19.44
C GLY A 733 20.19 -8.00 -17.93
N TRP A 734 19.07 -7.99 -17.21
CA TRP A 734 19.04 -7.62 -15.79
C TRP A 734 18.11 -8.52 -14.96
N GLY A 735 18.52 -8.82 -13.71
CA GLY A 735 17.72 -9.50 -12.70
C GLY A 735 17.96 -11.00 -12.57
N ILE A 736 17.00 -11.74 -11.99
CA ILE A 736 17.11 -13.19 -11.87
C ILE A 736 16.66 -13.83 -13.19
N LEU A 737 17.53 -14.59 -13.84
CA LEU A 737 17.21 -15.42 -15.00
C LEU A 737 17.10 -16.88 -14.59
N VAL A 738 15.95 -17.52 -14.80
CA VAL A 738 15.77 -18.95 -14.59
C VAL A 738 15.56 -19.65 -15.92
N VAL A 739 16.32 -20.71 -16.19
CA VAL A 739 16.23 -21.52 -17.41
C VAL A 739 16.17 -22.99 -17.03
N THR A 740 15.10 -23.67 -17.43
CA THR A 740 14.86 -25.08 -17.07
C THR A 740 15.44 -26.08 -18.07
N GLY A 741 15.69 -25.66 -19.31
CA GLY A 741 16.37 -26.45 -20.35
C GLY A 741 17.86 -26.10 -20.45
N THR A 742 18.35 -25.96 -21.68
CA THR A 742 19.72 -25.55 -21.99
C THR A 742 19.82 -24.02 -22.12
N LEU A 743 20.76 -23.42 -21.38
CA LEU A 743 21.15 -22.01 -21.53
C LEU A 743 22.40 -21.90 -22.42
N ARG A 744 22.28 -21.16 -23.52
CA ARG A 744 23.38 -20.81 -24.42
C ARG A 744 23.69 -19.32 -24.34
N MET A 745 24.94 -18.95 -24.14
CA MET A 745 25.40 -17.55 -24.10
C MET A 745 26.61 -17.37 -25.02
N THR A 746 26.43 -16.81 -26.21
CA THR A 746 27.49 -16.78 -27.26
C THR A 746 27.81 -15.39 -27.82
N GLY A 747 27.16 -14.34 -27.31
CA GLY A 747 27.34 -12.93 -27.70
C GLY A 747 28.25 -12.11 -26.78
N ASN A 748 28.21 -10.78 -26.94
CA ASN A 748 28.96 -9.82 -26.09
C ASN A 748 28.12 -9.23 -24.94
N LEU A 749 26.89 -9.69 -24.76
CA LEU A 749 25.97 -9.19 -23.74
C LEU A 749 26.47 -9.44 -22.31
N LYS A 750 26.12 -8.52 -21.42
CA LYS A 750 26.26 -8.73 -19.98
C LYS A 750 24.93 -9.07 -19.36
N TRP A 751 24.91 -10.05 -18.47
CA TRP A 751 23.79 -10.28 -17.57
C TRP A 751 24.11 -9.70 -16.20
N HIS A 752 23.38 -8.67 -15.78
CA HIS A 752 23.48 -8.05 -14.46
C HIS A 752 22.47 -8.69 -13.52
N GLY A 753 22.88 -9.78 -12.86
CA GLY A 753 21.99 -10.51 -11.97
C GLY A 753 22.37 -11.97 -11.73
N LEU A 754 21.48 -12.68 -11.05
CA LEU A 754 21.58 -14.12 -10.78
C LEU A 754 21.10 -14.95 -11.97
N VAL A 755 21.90 -15.90 -12.44
CA VAL A 755 21.56 -16.83 -13.52
C VAL A 755 21.40 -18.24 -12.96
N LEU A 756 20.22 -18.83 -13.13
CA LEU A 756 19.82 -20.14 -12.62
C LEU A 756 19.51 -21.08 -13.78
N ALA A 757 20.48 -21.91 -14.16
CA ALA A 757 20.28 -23.02 -15.09
C ALA A 757 19.92 -24.28 -14.29
N ILE A 758 18.71 -24.28 -13.72
CA ILE A 758 18.21 -25.35 -12.85
C ILE A 758 17.20 -26.15 -13.66
N GLY A 759 17.59 -27.37 -14.02
CA GLY A 759 16.69 -28.25 -14.74
C GLY A 759 17.33 -29.42 -15.44
N ASP A 760 17.48 -29.30 -16.76
CA ASP A 760 18.43 -30.14 -17.49
C ASP A 760 19.87 -29.87 -17.04
N GLY A 761 20.12 -28.69 -16.44
CA GLY A 761 21.40 -28.33 -15.84
C GLY A 761 22.49 -28.11 -16.88
N ASN A 762 22.13 -27.63 -18.07
CA ASN A 762 23.03 -27.49 -19.20
C ASN A 762 23.32 -26.02 -19.51
N VAL A 763 24.60 -25.65 -19.46
CA VAL A 763 25.09 -24.33 -19.83
C VAL A 763 26.18 -24.45 -20.90
N ASP A 764 26.07 -23.65 -21.94
CA ASP A 764 27.03 -23.57 -23.04
C ASP A 764 27.36 -22.09 -23.32
N ILE A 765 28.58 -21.68 -22.94
CA ILE A 765 29.07 -20.31 -23.05
C ILE A 765 30.12 -20.25 -24.17
N GLY A 766 29.99 -19.29 -25.08
CA GLY A 766 30.89 -19.12 -26.22
C GLY A 766 31.11 -17.65 -26.57
N GLY A 767 31.80 -17.40 -27.69
CA GLY A 767 32.06 -16.06 -28.21
C GLY A 767 33.40 -15.46 -27.77
N GLY A 768 33.96 -14.55 -28.58
CA GLY A 768 35.30 -13.98 -28.41
C GLY A 768 35.32 -12.49 -28.07
N GLY A 769 34.64 -12.07 -26.99
CA GLY A 769 34.53 -10.65 -26.65
C GLY A 769 34.40 -10.33 -25.16
N ASN A 770 33.38 -9.57 -24.76
CA ASN A 770 33.26 -8.97 -23.41
C ASN A 770 31.99 -9.37 -22.65
N GLY A 771 31.34 -10.46 -23.05
CA GLY A 771 30.11 -10.95 -22.42
C GLY A 771 30.38 -11.48 -21.01
N GLN A 772 29.64 -10.97 -20.02
CA GLN A 772 29.88 -11.26 -18.61
C GLN A 772 28.58 -11.53 -17.86
N VAL A 773 28.62 -12.40 -16.87
CA VAL A 773 27.60 -12.40 -15.80
C VAL A 773 28.17 -11.57 -14.64
N VAL A 774 27.52 -10.48 -14.30
CA VAL A 774 27.83 -9.65 -13.12
C VAL A 774 26.76 -9.94 -12.08
N GLY A 775 27.09 -10.75 -11.08
CA GLY A 775 26.18 -11.48 -10.21
C GLY A 775 26.70 -12.91 -10.02
N ALA A 776 25.84 -13.91 -9.95
CA ALA A 776 26.26 -15.30 -9.81
C ALA A 776 25.56 -16.23 -10.81
N MET A 777 26.15 -17.40 -11.06
CA MET A 777 25.55 -18.45 -11.87
C MET A 777 25.45 -19.75 -11.08
N PHE A 778 24.29 -20.39 -11.14
CA PHE A 778 24.01 -21.67 -10.49
C PHE A 778 23.47 -22.67 -11.51
N VAL A 779 24.09 -23.85 -11.58
CA VAL A 779 23.76 -24.89 -12.55
C VAL A 779 23.49 -26.20 -11.82
N ALA A 780 22.30 -26.77 -12.03
CA ALA A 780 21.90 -28.02 -11.38
C ALA A 780 20.99 -28.86 -12.28
N LYS A 781 21.22 -30.18 -12.30
CA LYS A 781 20.37 -31.13 -13.02
C LYS A 781 19.39 -31.82 -12.07
N ILE A 782 18.10 -31.49 -12.23
CA ILE A 782 17.00 -32.02 -11.41
C ILE A 782 16.00 -32.88 -12.20
N TRP A 783 16.02 -32.82 -13.53
CA TRP A 783 15.19 -33.66 -14.41
C TRP A 783 16.03 -34.66 -15.20
N ASP A 784 15.40 -35.78 -15.57
CA ASP A 784 15.97 -36.73 -16.52
C ASP A 784 16.17 -36.06 -17.90
N ASN A 785 15.10 -35.53 -18.45
CA ASN A 785 15.04 -34.68 -19.63
C ASN A 785 13.82 -33.77 -19.52
N HIS A 786 14.05 -32.46 -19.39
CA HIS A 786 13.00 -31.48 -19.15
C HIS A 786 12.03 -31.36 -20.33
N VAL A 787 12.50 -31.58 -21.56
CA VAL A 787 11.70 -31.40 -22.79
C VAL A 787 10.81 -32.61 -23.08
N THR A 788 11.26 -33.84 -22.79
CA THR A 788 10.55 -35.06 -23.22
C THR A 788 9.74 -35.74 -22.11
N ASN A 789 10.26 -35.81 -20.88
CA ASN A 789 9.68 -36.65 -19.83
C ASN A 789 9.51 -35.95 -18.47
N ARG A 790 10.25 -34.84 -18.22
CA ARG A 790 10.18 -33.94 -17.06
C ARG A 790 10.04 -34.69 -15.72
N THR A 791 10.71 -35.83 -15.58
CA THR A 791 10.63 -36.64 -14.38
C THR A 791 11.67 -36.13 -13.38
N LEU A 792 11.21 -35.75 -12.19
CA LEU A 792 12.09 -35.27 -11.13
C LEU A 792 12.99 -36.40 -10.65
N LEU A 793 14.29 -36.14 -10.61
CA LEU A 793 15.27 -37.12 -10.17
C LEU A 793 15.20 -37.36 -8.65
N PRO A 794 15.56 -38.56 -8.16
CA PRO A 794 15.61 -38.85 -6.73
C PRO A 794 16.81 -38.18 -6.02
N ALA A 795 17.84 -37.81 -6.77
CA ALA A 795 19.03 -37.07 -6.31
C ALA A 795 19.55 -36.19 -7.46
N LEU A 796 20.38 -35.20 -7.15
CA LEU A 796 21.00 -34.36 -8.18
C LEU A 796 21.88 -35.21 -9.11
N ALA A 797 21.75 -34.97 -10.41
CA ALA A 797 22.63 -35.58 -11.42
C ALA A 797 23.74 -34.61 -11.82
N ALA A 798 24.69 -35.10 -12.62
CA ALA A 798 25.79 -34.30 -13.14
C ALA A 798 25.26 -33.10 -13.97
N PRO A 799 25.52 -31.85 -13.55
CA PRO A 799 25.28 -30.70 -14.41
C PRO A 799 26.33 -30.64 -15.53
N SER A 800 26.04 -29.91 -16.61
CA SER A 800 27.00 -29.66 -17.68
C SER A 800 27.28 -28.17 -17.87
N ALA A 801 28.57 -27.84 -17.99
CA ALA A 801 29.05 -26.50 -18.25
C ALA A 801 30.16 -26.56 -19.31
N SER A 802 29.85 -26.17 -20.54
CA SER A 802 30.84 -26.01 -21.60
C SER A 802 31.12 -24.53 -21.82
N TRP A 803 32.40 -24.17 -21.96
CA TRP A 803 32.79 -22.79 -22.18
C TRP A 803 33.94 -22.67 -23.19
N ASN A 804 33.56 -22.52 -24.46
CA ASN A 804 34.47 -22.37 -25.60
C ASN A 804 34.65 -20.89 -26.01
N GLY A 805 34.69 -20.00 -25.01
CA GLY A 805 34.73 -18.55 -25.19
C GLY A 805 36.12 -17.95 -24.93
N GLY A 806 36.36 -16.75 -25.44
CA GLY A 806 37.62 -16.01 -25.30
C GLY A 806 37.44 -14.58 -24.80
N GLY A 807 38.44 -13.71 -25.00
CA GLY A 807 38.35 -12.29 -24.66
C GLY A 807 38.27 -12.02 -23.15
N ASN A 808 37.51 -11.00 -22.75
CA ASN A 808 37.27 -10.59 -21.37
C ASN A 808 35.98 -11.21 -20.80
N ASN A 809 35.49 -12.29 -21.41
CA ASN A 809 34.29 -12.97 -20.94
C ASN A 809 34.47 -13.46 -19.49
N GLY A 810 33.39 -13.54 -18.72
CA GLY A 810 33.56 -13.92 -17.32
C GLY A 810 32.31 -14.01 -16.48
N ILE A 811 32.49 -14.46 -15.25
CA ILE A 811 31.48 -14.40 -14.19
C ILE A 811 32.12 -13.64 -13.03
N LEU A 812 31.48 -12.57 -12.59
CA LEU A 812 31.96 -11.68 -11.55
C LEU A 812 30.92 -11.68 -10.44
N TYR A 813 31.21 -12.34 -9.32
CA TYR A 813 30.36 -12.29 -8.13
C TYR A 813 30.11 -10.86 -7.69
N ASP A 814 28.85 -10.54 -7.38
CA ASP A 814 28.42 -9.21 -6.95
C ASP A 814 27.20 -9.36 -6.03
N HIS A 815 27.35 -9.07 -4.74
CA HIS A 815 26.29 -9.33 -3.75
C HIS A 815 25.02 -8.47 -4.00
N CYS A 816 25.19 -7.29 -4.59
CA CYS A 816 24.08 -6.40 -4.94
C CYS A 816 23.22 -6.98 -6.07
N LEU A 817 23.88 -7.69 -7.00
CA LEU A 817 23.25 -8.32 -8.17
C LEU A 817 23.09 -9.85 -8.02
N ALA A 818 23.33 -10.41 -6.83
CA ALA A 818 23.10 -11.82 -6.54
C ALA A 818 22.27 -12.00 -5.26
N ASP A 819 22.89 -11.81 -4.09
CA ASP A 819 22.28 -12.05 -2.77
C ASP A 819 21.07 -11.15 -2.50
N THR A 820 21.19 -9.87 -2.80
CA THR A 820 20.08 -8.90 -2.62
C THR A 820 18.89 -9.26 -3.49
N LEU A 821 19.14 -9.79 -4.70
CA LEU A 821 18.08 -10.15 -5.63
C LEU A 821 17.28 -11.37 -5.16
N LEU A 822 17.81 -12.24 -4.31
CA LEU A 822 17.06 -13.39 -3.77
C LEU A 822 15.78 -12.97 -3.05
N SER A 823 15.74 -11.75 -2.52
CA SER A 823 14.50 -11.17 -1.98
C SER A 823 13.37 -11.15 -3.02
N ASN A 824 13.65 -11.00 -4.32
CA ASN A 824 12.63 -10.98 -5.37
C ASN A 824 11.88 -12.32 -5.54
N VAL A 825 12.37 -13.42 -4.94
CA VAL A 825 11.68 -14.72 -4.94
C VAL A 825 11.09 -14.98 -3.54
N PRO A 826 9.75 -15.01 -3.38
CA PRO A 826 9.09 -15.24 -2.10
C PRO A 826 9.07 -16.74 -1.77
N PHE A 827 10.24 -17.28 -1.45
CA PHE A 827 10.43 -18.69 -1.18
C PHE A 827 10.47 -18.99 0.32
N ASN A 828 9.48 -19.74 0.81
CA ASN A 828 9.53 -20.26 2.18
C ASN A 828 10.07 -21.70 2.16
N PRO A 829 11.34 -21.94 2.54
CA PRO A 829 11.88 -23.28 2.53
C PRO A 829 11.15 -24.17 3.55
N PRO A 830 10.86 -25.43 3.21
CA PRO A 830 10.34 -26.38 4.19
C PRO A 830 11.36 -26.59 5.33
N PRO A 831 10.91 -26.98 6.53
CA PRO A 831 11.82 -27.32 7.62
C PRO A 831 12.73 -28.47 7.22
N GLY A 832 13.97 -28.43 7.70
CA GLY A 832 14.95 -29.49 7.45
C GLY A 832 14.48 -30.83 8.01
N VAL A 833 14.62 -31.89 7.21
CA VAL A 833 14.16 -33.23 7.57
C VAL A 833 15.26 -34.07 8.19
N ASN A 834 16.53 -33.69 8.03
CA ASN A 834 17.63 -34.42 8.67
C ASN A 834 17.80 -34.02 10.14
N PRO A 835 18.43 -34.88 10.95
CA PRO A 835 18.86 -34.53 12.30
C PRO A 835 19.77 -33.31 12.30
N LEU A 836 19.75 -32.53 13.38
CA LEU A 836 20.66 -31.39 13.53
C LEU A 836 22.12 -31.85 13.43
N LYS A 837 22.95 -31.10 12.71
CA LYS A 837 24.37 -31.38 12.54
C LYS A 837 25.12 -31.05 13.83
N VAL A 838 26.00 -31.95 14.27
CA VAL A 838 26.92 -31.68 15.38
C VAL A 838 28.09 -30.84 14.85
N LEU A 839 28.25 -29.63 15.38
CA LEU A 839 29.32 -28.72 15.00
C LEU A 839 30.56 -28.92 15.86
N SER A 840 30.36 -29.11 17.16
CA SER A 840 31.44 -29.32 18.11
C SER A 840 30.97 -30.13 19.31
N PHE A 841 31.92 -30.77 19.98
CA PHE A 841 31.71 -31.56 21.18
C PHE A 841 32.81 -31.28 22.20
N ARG A 842 32.46 -31.16 23.48
CA ARG A 842 33.44 -31.07 24.56
C ARG A 842 32.97 -31.74 25.86
N MET A 843 33.93 -32.26 26.61
CA MET A 843 33.74 -32.67 28.00
C MET A 843 34.04 -31.47 28.89
N LEU A 844 33.16 -31.19 29.86
CA LEU A 844 33.32 -30.07 30.77
C LEU A 844 34.02 -30.55 32.06
N PRO A 845 35.04 -29.82 32.55
CA PRO A 845 35.63 -30.11 33.84
C PRO A 845 34.60 -29.85 34.94
N TYR A 846 34.47 -30.81 35.84
CA TYR A 846 33.67 -30.71 37.06
C TYR A 846 34.54 -30.31 38.23
#